data_AF-D4H7P2-F1
#
_entry.id   AF-D4H7P2-F1
#
_cell.length_a   1.000
_cell.length_b   1.000
_cell.length_c   1.000
_cell.angle_alpha   90.00
_cell.angle_beta   90.00
_cell.angle_gamma   90.00
#
_symmetry.space_group_name_H-M   'P 1'
#
loop_
_entity.id
_entity.type
_entity.pdbx_description
1 polymer ?
#
loop_
_entity_poly.entity_id
_entity_poly.type
_entity_poly.pdbx_seq_one_letter_code
_entity_poly.pdbx_strand_id
1 'polypeptide(L)'
;MKDYKRLLEVSKPARYINGEINSFHKTHEGRTTFCLVFPDIYEVGISHIGYKMLYERLNRLDTVACERFFTPWVDAIDKFGSEMFVSLESSTNLRSFDIVGFSIQYELSYTNMLLTLQQSNIPLRSKDRTEDDPIILAGGPCVVNPMPIAPFMDVFFVGESEITLPEAVDRLHQMKNEGAGRRELLEYLNSLPYTYVPEIDPDKHVVRSIYTGFSQDTTIEKLIVPTIPAVQDRVAVEISRGCTRGCRFCQAGVIYRPNRERSVDNIACDALTQLSNTGYLETSLLSLSASDYSRLEELLVTMVKLTSSRKVSLSLPSIRADRIKEFMFRELSKVRKSGFTIAPEAGSQRMRDAINKGLTEESILNAVEKASDAGWNGAKLYFMIGLPGETMEDVLAIAELARKAKMLRKGRFNIKVSVSNFVPKSHTPYQWFGQNSGDDFFNKKKELKEVMKKYKIPCSFHGIRASVLEGVFSRGSVELADVIEEALLNGARYDAWSEHFSYDIWEAALSKFGYKDADFAERIFGKDEKLPWDNIDVGVRKEFLWREYERSEQLIATHDCTNGNCSECGVCDFETVKNEFSLPASINTDTAPAESDVFERYALVFSKVDRMSLLSAIETQRLFTHVLTLADIGLKFSAGFNPQPKLSYVQAASSGLEGYNEVVLFESAPIEDINKLLEKINSFMPPGVNVRSINKFTIHPKKFDTYIRLTFREDLFSLFRDKYLKGEAFYKKLNKKGDEKVLNAASFVVSLGDKDVVLKTETTGNFNCYEFFESLGYHRADINMKRLNTFLLERV
;
A
#
# COMPACT_ATOMS: atom_id res chain seq x y z
N MET A 1 -16.11 -6.15 13.72
CA MET A 1 -17.09 -7.19 14.11
C MET A 1 -16.80 -7.69 15.53
N LYS A 2 -17.82 -7.85 16.38
CA LYS A 2 -17.65 -8.32 17.78
C LYS A 2 -17.33 -9.82 17.87
N ASP A 3 -18.02 -10.66 17.09
CA ASP A 3 -17.71 -12.08 16.98
C ASP A 3 -16.64 -12.34 15.90
N TYR A 4 -15.38 -12.29 16.30
CA TYR A 4 -14.26 -12.42 15.37
C TYR A 4 -14.13 -13.82 14.76
N LYS A 5 -14.70 -14.88 15.35
CA LYS A 5 -14.53 -16.26 14.83
C LYS A 5 -15.26 -16.45 13.51
N ARG A 6 -16.34 -15.71 13.28
CA ARG A 6 -17.06 -15.67 12.00
C ARG A 6 -16.18 -15.21 10.83
N LEU A 7 -15.10 -14.46 11.08
CA LEU A 7 -14.16 -14.07 10.02
C LEU A 7 -13.51 -15.29 9.32
N LEU A 8 -13.53 -16.48 9.92
CA LEU A 8 -13.09 -17.73 9.27
C LEU A 8 -13.96 -18.13 8.07
N GLU A 9 -15.13 -17.53 7.91
CA GLU A 9 -16.05 -17.76 6.78
C GLU A 9 -15.66 -16.97 5.52
N VAL A 10 -14.65 -16.10 5.60
CA VAL A 10 -14.17 -15.27 4.48
C VAL A 10 -12.68 -15.46 4.21
N SER A 11 -12.24 -15.01 3.04
CA SER A 11 -10.82 -15.05 2.68
C SER A 11 -10.00 -14.06 3.51
N LYS A 12 -8.79 -14.50 3.91
CA LYS A 12 -7.82 -13.68 4.65
C LYS A 12 -8.43 -12.95 5.86
N PRO A 13 -8.94 -13.68 6.87
CA PRO A 13 -9.55 -13.09 8.08
C PRO A 13 -8.64 -12.07 8.79
N ALA A 14 -7.32 -12.24 8.68
CA ALA A 14 -6.34 -11.35 9.29
C ALA A 14 -6.33 -9.91 8.72
N ARG A 15 -7.05 -9.64 7.61
CA ARG A 15 -7.31 -8.26 7.12
C ARG A 15 -8.11 -7.41 8.11
N TYR A 16 -8.93 -8.07 8.92
CA TYR A 16 -9.96 -7.42 9.74
C TYR A 16 -9.63 -7.46 11.24
N ILE A 17 -8.40 -7.87 11.57
CA ILE A 17 -7.94 -7.92 12.95
C ILE A 17 -6.95 -6.79 13.20
N ASN A 18 -7.20 -6.04 14.27
CA ASN A 18 -6.25 -5.12 14.86
C ASN A 18 -5.14 -5.89 15.62
N GLY A 19 -4.20 -5.18 16.23
CA GLY A 19 -3.07 -5.72 16.97
C GLY A 19 -1.79 -5.70 16.13
N GLU A 20 -1.62 -4.64 15.35
CA GLU A 20 -0.37 -4.36 14.66
C GLU A 20 0.62 -3.74 15.64
N ILE A 21 1.92 -4.03 15.47
CA ILE A 21 2.95 -3.36 16.26
C ILE A 21 2.88 -1.86 15.93
N ASN A 22 3.00 -1.01 16.95
CA ASN A 22 2.88 0.45 16.87
C ASN A 22 1.48 0.99 16.50
N SER A 23 0.42 0.17 16.55
CA SER A 23 -0.96 0.68 16.49
C SER A 23 -1.32 1.47 17.76
N PHE A 24 -2.12 2.53 17.60
CA PHE A 24 -2.60 3.37 18.70
C PHE A 24 -3.98 2.91 19.15
N HIS A 25 -4.23 2.95 20.46
CA HIS A 25 -5.48 2.55 21.09
C HIS A 25 -5.91 3.60 22.14
N LYS A 26 -6.35 4.77 21.68
CA LYS A 26 -6.84 5.84 22.56
C LYS A 26 -8.32 5.65 22.88
N THR A 27 -8.74 6.03 24.09
CA THR A 27 -10.18 6.07 24.43
C THR A 27 -10.85 7.24 23.70
N HIS A 28 -12.11 7.06 23.30
CA HIS A 28 -12.90 8.14 22.68
C HIS A 28 -13.34 9.21 23.69
N GLU A 29 -13.35 8.85 24.98
CA GLU A 29 -13.79 9.74 26.05
C GLU A 29 -12.98 11.04 26.10
N GLY A 30 -13.68 12.18 26.02
CA GLY A 30 -13.09 13.52 26.08
C GLY A 30 -12.25 13.90 24.87
N ARG A 31 -12.33 13.17 23.75
CA ARG A 31 -11.53 13.42 22.54
C ARG A 31 -12.42 13.60 21.32
N THR A 32 -11.93 14.36 20.35
CA THR A 32 -12.49 14.33 19.00
C THR A 32 -12.12 13.00 18.34
N THR A 33 -13.12 12.27 17.88
CA THR A 33 -12.95 10.98 17.21
C THR A 33 -12.80 11.16 15.70
N PHE A 34 -11.73 10.59 15.14
CA PHE A 34 -11.42 10.69 13.72
C PHE A 34 -11.27 9.29 13.12
N CYS A 35 -12.02 8.95 12.07
CA CYS A 35 -11.82 7.72 11.31
C CYS A 35 -11.13 8.04 9.98
N LEU A 36 -9.87 7.61 9.83
CA LEU A 36 -9.09 7.75 8.61
C LEU A 36 -9.38 6.58 7.66
N VAL A 37 -10.07 6.89 6.57
CA VAL A 37 -10.53 5.92 5.57
C VAL A 37 -9.59 5.88 4.37
N PHE A 38 -9.15 4.68 4.01
CA PHE A 38 -8.62 4.41 2.68
C PHE A 38 -9.67 3.58 1.90
N PRO A 39 -10.25 4.09 0.78
CA PRO A 39 -11.37 3.45 0.08
C PRO A 39 -10.93 2.24 -0.79
N ASP A 40 -10.12 1.36 -0.24
CA ASP A 40 -9.64 0.11 -0.84
C ASP A 40 -9.27 -0.87 0.27
N ILE A 41 -8.87 -2.09 -0.09
CA ILE A 41 -8.49 -3.12 0.87
C ILE A 41 -7.26 -2.74 1.70
N TYR A 42 -7.16 -3.35 2.88
CA TYR A 42 -6.10 -3.12 3.86
C TYR A 42 -4.69 -3.20 3.24
N GLU A 43 -4.36 -4.24 2.45
CA GLU A 43 -3.01 -4.41 1.91
C GLU A 43 -2.57 -3.25 1.01
N VAL A 44 -3.52 -2.62 0.31
CA VAL A 44 -3.27 -1.46 -0.55
C VAL A 44 -3.15 -0.21 0.32
N GLY A 45 -4.15 0.06 1.17
CA GLY A 45 -4.19 1.29 1.96
C GLY A 45 -3.05 1.42 2.95
N ILE A 46 -2.69 0.35 3.68
CA ILE A 46 -1.60 0.39 4.67
C ILE A 46 -0.21 0.53 4.02
N SER A 47 -0.10 0.35 2.70
CA SER A 47 1.13 0.63 1.96
C SER A 47 1.39 2.13 1.81
N HIS A 48 0.38 2.98 1.93
CA HIS A 48 0.48 4.42 1.68
C HIS A 48 1.16 5.17 2.82
N ILE A 49 2.30 5.82 2.56
CA ILE A 49 3.10 6.51 3.59
C ILE A 49 2.35 7.70 4.19
N GLY A 50 1.67 8.50 3.36
CA GLY A 50 0.90 9.65 3.83
C GLY A 50 -0.26 9.26 4.75
N TYR A 51 -0.84 8.06 4.52
CA TYR A 51 -1.90 7.53 5.38
C TYR A 51 -1.35 7.18 6.76
N LYS A 52 -0.20 6.49 6.81
CA LYS A 52 0.47 6.13 8.08
C LYS A 52 0.96 7.36 8.84
N MET A 53 1.47 8.36 8.12
CA MET A 53 1.90 9.64 8.71
C MET A 53 0.73 10.40 9.35
N LEU A 54 -0.39 10.55 8.64
CA LEU A 54 -1.57 11.22 9.21
C LEU A 54 -2.12 10.47 10.43
N TYR A 55 -2.16 9.14 10.38
CA TYR A 55 -2.57 8.33 11.52
C TYR A 55 -1.67 8.54 12.75
N GLU A 56 -0.35 8.57 12.58
CA GLU A 56 0.56 8.85 13.70
C GLU A 56 0.38 10.28 14.23
N ARG A 57 0.35 11.29 13.36
CA ARG A 57 0.29 12.70 13.77
C ARG A 57 -1.00 13.04 14.49
N LEU A 58 -2.14 12.57 13.99
CA LEU A 58 -3.42 12.75 14.69
C LEU A 58 -3.41 12.05 16.06
N ASN A 59 -2.83 10.85 16.15
CA ASN A 59 -2.70 10.15 17.43
C ASN A 59 -1.61 10.71 18.35
N ARG A 60 -0.77 11.66 17.93
CA ARG A 60 0.12 12.40 18.84
C ARG A 60 -0.62 13.49 19.62
N LEU A 61 -1.77 13.95 19.12
CA LEU A 61 -2.62 14.91 19.84
C LEU A 61 -3.39 14.21 20.95
N ASP A 62 -3.26 14.67 22.19
CA ASP A 62 -4.00 14.11 23.34
C ASP A 62 -5.51 14.35 23.26
N THR A 63 -5.92 15.35 22.48
CA THR A 63 -7.30 15.76 22.20
C THR A 63 -7.98 14.90 21.13
N VAL A 64 -7.25 14.01 20.43
CA VAL A 64 -7.76 13.24 19.29
C VAL A 64 -7.59 11.74 19.51
N ALA A 65 -8.62 10.98 19.16
CA ALA A 65 -8.55 9.53 19.00
C ALA A 65 -8.76 9.19 17.51
N CYS A 66 -7.67 8.85 16.81
CA CYS A 66 -7.71 8.54 15.38
C CYS A 66 -7.66 7.02 15.16
N GLU A 67 -8.65 6.50 14.45
CA GLU A 67 -8.81 5.10 14.09
C GLU A 67 -8.82 4.91 12.57
N ARG A 68 -8.61 3.68 12.10
CA ARG A 68 -8.41 3.34 10.69
C ARG A 68 -9.58 2.55 10.14
N PHE A 69 -9.87 2.79 8.87
CA PHE A 69 -10.81 1.98 8.11
C PHE A 69 -10.32 1.73 6.68
N PHE A 70 -10.55 0.50 6.22
CA PHE A 70 -10.26 0.02 4.87
C PHE A 70 -11.50 -0.71 4.36
N THR A 71 -11.88 -0.50 3.10
CA THR A 71 -13.10 -1.13 2.55
C THR A 71 -12.95 -2.66 2.56
N PRO A 72 -13.86 -3.41 3.23
CA PRO A 72 -13.75 -4.87 3.36
C PRO A 72 -13.87 -5.60 2.03
N TRP A 73 -13.12 -6.67 1.80
CA TRP A 73 -13.20 -7.40 0.53
C TRP A 73 -14.61 -7.92 0.23
N VAL A 74 -14.92 -8.11 -1.06
CA VAL A 74 -16.29 -8.40 -1.55
C VAL A 74 -16.95 -9.58 -0.84
N ASP A 75 -16.19 -10.64 -0.51
CA ASP A 75 -16.72 -11.81 0.19
C ASP A 75 -17.17 -11.49 1.62
N ALA A 76 -16.47 -10.59 2.31
CA ALA A 76 -16.86 -10.11 3.63
C ALA A 76 -18.05 -9.14 3.57
N ILE A 77 -18.12 -8.29 2.55
CA ILE A 77 -19.30 -7.44 2.34
C ILE A 77 -20.53 -8.31 2.09
N ASP A 78 -20.44 -9.27 1.16
CA ASP A 78 -21.58 -10.10 0.78
C ASP A 78 -22.05 -11.00 1.93
N LYS A 79 -21.11 -11.41 2.80
CA LYS A 79 -21.40 -12.29 3.93
C LYS A 79 -21.94 -11.56 5.16
N PHE A 80 -21.42 -10.37 5.46
CA PHE A 80 -21.65 -9.69 6.75
C PHE A 80 -22.26 -8.29 6.61
N GLY A 81 -22.29 -7.72 5.41
CA GLY A 81 -22.84 -6.39 5.15
C GLY A 81 -22.24 -5.31 6.04
N SER A 82 -23.11 -4.47 6.59
CA SER A 82 -22.75 -3.32 7.45
C SER A 82 -22.00 -3.70 8.74
N GLU A 83 -22.03 -4.96 9.20
CA GLU A 83 -21.24 -5.41 10.37
C GLU A 83 -19.72 -5.25 10.18
N MET A 84 -19.26 -5.16 8.92
CA MET A 84 -17.86 -4.95 8.56
C MET A 84 -17.47 -3.48 8.44
N PHE A 85 -18.45 -2.56 8.39
CA PHE A 85 -18.22 -1.12 8.24
C PHE A 85 -18.03 -0.46 9.60
N VAL A 86 -17.00 -0.94 10.29
CA VAL A 86 -16.57 -0.48 11.60
C VAL A 86 -15.06 -0.25 11.60
N SER A 87 -14.59 0.69 12.41
CA SER A 87 -13.16 0.97 12.56
C SER A 87 -12.37 -0.26 12.99
N LEU A 88 -11.11 -0.33 12.56
CA LEU A 88 -10.23 -1.46 12.84
C LEU A 88 -9.95 -1.57 14.35
N GLU A 89 -9.68 -0.44 15.01
CA GLU A 89 -9.18 -0.40 16.37
C GLU A 89 -10.20 -0.83 17.42
N SER A 90 -11.38 -0.21 17.39
CA SER A 90 -12.42 -0.39 18.41
C SER A 90 -13.67 -1.11 17.89
N SER A 91 -13.76 -1.41 16.58
CA SER A 91 -15.00 -1.89 15.96
C SER A 91 -16.18 -0.94 16.16
N THR A 92 -15.91 0.37 16.12
CA THR A 92 -16.94 1.43 16.21
C THR A 92 -17.51 1.70 14.82
N ASN A 93 -18.83 1.87 14.73
CA ASN A 93 -19.49 2.22 13.47
C ASN A 93 -19.02 3.61 13.00
N LEU A 94 -18.74 3.76 11.70
CA LEU A 94 -18.20 5.00 11.15
C LEU A 94 -19.13 6.21 11.35
N ARG A 95 -20.46 6.02 11.43
CA ARG A 95 -21.42 7.09 11.74
C ARG A 95 -21.26 7.66 13.15
N SER A 96 -20.66 6.91 14.07
CA SER A 96 -20.46 7.34 15.47
C SER A 96 -19.21 8.18 15.68
N PHE A 97 -18.42 8.44 14.64
CA PHE A 97 -17.26 9.33 14.72
C PHE A 97 -17.69 10.78 14.55
N ASP A 98 -16.87 11.71 15.05
CA ASP A 98 -17.07 13.13 14.80
C ASP A 98 -16.64 13.51 13.38
N ILE A 99 -15.58 12.86 12.89
CA ILE A 99 -14.97 13.13 11.59
C ILE A 99 -14.62 11.81 10.90
N VAL A 100 -14.98 11.69 9.63
CA VAL A 100 -14.54 10.59 8.75
C VAL A 100 -13.78 11.18 7.56
N GLY A 101 -12.49 10.88 7.46
CA GLY A 101 -11.60 11.46 6.44
C GLY A 101 -11.16 10.44 5.39
N PHE A 102 -11.52 10.65 4.13
CA PHE A 102 -11.13 9.83 2.99
C PHE A 102 -9.81 10.29 2.37
N SER A 103 -8.85 9.37 2.26
CA SER A 103 -7.64 9.55 1.45
C SER A 103 -7.85 8.98 0.05
N ILE A 104 -8.22 9.82 -0.91
CA ILE A 104 -8.64 9.43 -2.27
C ILE A 104 -7.45 9.52 -3.24
N GLN A 105 -6.95 8.34 -3.65
CA GLN A 105 -5.71 8.21 -4.42
C GLN A 105 -5.92 8.08 -5.94
N TYR A 106 -7.09 7.59 -6.36
CA TYR A 106 -7.44 7.38 -7.77
C TYR A 106 -8.97 7.38 -7.95
N GLU A 107 -9.45 7.75 -9.12
CA GLU A 107 -10.86 8.06 -9.37
C GLU A 107 -11.77 6.82 -9.33
N LEU A 108 -11.24 5.65 -9.73
CA LEU A 108 -11.98 4.38 -9.66
C LEU A 108 -12.27 3.91 -8.22
N SER A 109 -11.81 4.63 -7.19
CA SER A 109 -12.17 4.38 -5.79
C SER A 109 -13.45 5.09 -5.34
N TYR A 110 -14.05 5.94 -6.18
CA TYR A 110 -15.24 6.72 -5.80
C TYR A 110 -16.41 5.82 -5.40
N THR A 111 -16.64 4.70 -6.09
CA THR A 111 -17.69 3.75 -5.70
C THR A 111 -17.43 3.11 -4.34
N ASN A 112 -16.18 2.76 -4.02
CA ASN A 112 -15.82 2.25 -2.68
C ASN A 112 -16.02 3.30 -1.58
N MET A 113 -15.78 4.57 -1.89
CA MET A 113 -16.06 5.69 -0.99
C MET A 113 -17.56 5.81 -0.71
N LEU A 114 -18.42 5.85 -1.73
CA LEU A 114 -19.86 5.92 -1.52
C LEU A 114 -20.41 4.64 -0.87
N LEU A 115 -19.90 3.46 -1.24
CA LEU A 115 -20.24 2.19 -0.59
C LEU A 115 -19.95 2.25 0.93
N THR A 116 -18.82 2.86 1.31
CA THR A 116 -18.46 3.06 2.71
C THR A 116 -19.48 3.93 3.44
N LEU A 117 -19.91 5.05 2.83
CA LEU A 117 -20.96 5.91 3.41
C LEU A 117 -22.29 5.13 3.54
N GLN A 118 -22.73 4.48 2.46
CA GLN A 118 -23.99 3.72 2.41
C GLN A 118 -24.04 2.63 3.49
N GLN A 119 -23.01 1.79 3.59
CA GLN A 119 -22.98 0.67 4.53
C GLN A 119 -22.75 1.11 5.97
N SER A 120 -22.24 2.32 6.18
CA SER A 120 -22.13 2.94 7.52
C SER A 120 -23.41 3.68 7.93
N ASN A 121 -24.46 3.69 7.09
CA ASN A 121 -25.68 4.48 7.27
C ASN A 121 -25.42 6.00 7.39
N ILE A 122 -24.40 6.51 6.71
CA ILE A 122 -24.14 7.95 6.59
C ILE A 122 -24.82 8.43 5.30
N PRO A 123 -25.60 9.54 5.32
CA PRO A 123 -26.20 10.09 4.10
C PRO A 123 -25.15 10.31 3.01
N LEU A 124 -25.44 9.82 1.80
CA LEU A 124 -24.52 9.90 0.66
C LEU A 124 -24.21 11.36 0.31
N ARG A 125 -25.25 12.18 0.15
CA ARG A 125 -25.11 13.60 -0.17
C ARG A 125 -24.87 14.41 1.10
N SER A 126 -23.96 15.38 0.99
CA SER A 126 -23.61 16.30 2.09
C SER A 126 -24.84 17.06 2.61
N LYS A 127 -25.69 17.57 1.70
CA LYS A 127 -26.92 18.30 2.03
C LYS A 127 -27.95 17.53 2.88
N ASP A 128 -27.86 16.20 2.92
CA ASP A 128 -28.81 15.34 3.64
C ASP A 128 -28.29 14.97 5.05
N ARG A 129 -27.14 15.51 5.46
CA ARG A 129 -26.52 15.27 6.77
C ARG A 129 -27.03 16.23 7.83
N THR A 130 -27.09 15.75 9.06
CA THR A 130 -27.58 16.47 10.24
C THR A 130 -26.45 16.74 11.24
N GLU A 131 -26.77 17.41 12.35
CA GLU A 131 -25.83 17.62 13.48
C GLU A 131 -25.31 16.29 14.08
N ASP A 132 -26.09 15.21 13.98
CA ASP A 132 -25.72 13.89 14.51
C ASP A 132 -24.82 13.07 13.57
N ASP A 133 -24.61 13.54 12.33
CA ASP A 133 -23.78 12.85 11.35
C ASP A 133 -22.33 13.40 11.36
N PRO A 134 -21.33 12.54 11.10
CA PRO A 134 -19.93 12.97 11.03
C PRO A 134 -19.70 14.07 9.99
N ILE A 135 -18.67 14.87 10.19
CA ILE A 135 -18.09 15.68 9.12
C ILE A 135 -17.28 14.76 8.21
N ILE A 136 -17.63 14.71 6.92
CA ILE A 136 -16.98 13.91 5.90
C ILE A 136 -15.94 14.76 5.16
N LEU A 137 -14.67 14.38 5.33
CA LEU A 137 -13.53 15.04 4.69
C LEU A 137 -13.00 14.20 3.52
N ALA A 138 -12.46 14.87 2.51
CA ALA A 138 -11.67 14.23 1.46
C ALA A 138 -10.31 14.92 1.26
N GLY A 139 -9.27 14.12 1.11
CA GLY A 139 -7.94 14.56 0.71
C GLY A 139 -7.31 13.58 -0.29
N GLY A 140 -6.05 13.81 -0.64
CA GLY A 140 -5.34 13.02 -1.65
C GLY A 140 -5.36 13.67 -3.04
N PRO A 141 -4.61 13.11 -4.00
CA PRO A 141 -4.35 13.76 -5.29
C PRO A 141 -5.61 13.99 -6.13
N CYS A 142 -6.67 13.17 -5.99
CA CYS A 142 -7.90 13.35 -6.79
C CYS A 142 -8.67 14.62 -6.44
N VAL A 143 -8.48 15.19 -5.24
CA VAL A 143 -9.26 16.36 -4.79
C VAL A 143 -8.83 17.67 -5.48
N VAL A 144 -7.83 17.64 -6.35
CA VAL A 144 -7.49 18.77 -7.23
C VAL A 144 -8.49 18.94 -8.38
N ASN A 145 -9.35 17.94 -8.63
CA ASN A 145 -10.65 18.11 -9.29
C ASN A 145 -11.73 17.51 -8.37
N PRO A 146 -12.29 18.29 -7.43
CA PRO A 146 -13.26 17.77 -6.48
C PRO A 146 -14.67 17.64 -7.08
N MET A 147 -14.93 18.22 -8.25
CA MET A 147 -16.29 18.39 -8.78
C MET A 147 -17.11 17.10 -8.88
N PRO A 148 -16.58 15.97 -9.41
CA PRO A 148 -17.36 14.73 -9.53
C PRO A 148 -17.85 14.18 -8.20
N ILE A 149 -17.20 14.54 -7.08
CA ILE A 149 -17.51 14.04 -5.75
C ILE A 149 -17.92 15.15 -4.77
N ALA A 150 -18.00 16.40 -5.22
CA ALA A 150 -18.37 17.56 -4.40
C ALA A 150 -19.71 17.38 -3.69
N PRO A 151 -20.78 16.83 -4.31
CA PRO A 151 -22.05 16.63 -3.62
C PRO A 151 -22.01 15.61 -2.47
N PHE A 152 -20.95 14.80 -2.35
CA PHE A 152 -20.82 13.76 -1.33
C PHE A 152 -19.91 14.14 -0.17
N MET A 153 -19.09 15.18 -0.29
CA MET A 153 -18.11 15.55 0.74
C MET A 153 -18.51 16.85 1.42
N ASP A 154 -18.29 16.96 2.73
CA ASP A 154 -18.52 18.21 3.43
C ASP A 154 -17.35 19.17 3.21
N VAL A 155 -16.12 18.66 3.27
CA VAL A 155 -14.90 19.47 3.10
C VAL A 155 -13.83 18.71 2.33
N PHE A 156 -13.15 19.40 1.43
CA PHE A 156 -11.92 18.92 0.79
C PHE A 156 -10.71 19.62 1.39
N PHE A 157 -9.63 18.87 1.66
CA PHE A 157 -8.32 19.40 1.99
C PHE A 157 -7.41 19.31 0.76
N VAL A 158 -7.04 20.45 0.19
CA VAL A 158 -6.24 20.53 -1.04
C VAL A 158 -4.77 20.78 -0.69
N GLY A 159 -3.89 19.90 -1.20
CA GLY A 159 -2.45 19.99 -0.99
C GLY A 159 -1.95 19.15 0.18
N GLU A 160 -0.92 19.66 0.85
CA GLU A 160 -0.18 18.96 1.90
C GLU A 160 -0.84 19.21 3.27
N SER A 161 -1.29 18.12 3.91
CA SER A 161 -2.16 18.16 5.09
C SER A 161 -1.52 17.61 6.36
N GLU A 162 -0.26 17.19 6.33
CA GLU A 162 0.39 16.55 7.46
C GLU A 162 0.61 17.45 8.68
N ILE A 163 0.51 18.78 8.51
CA ILE A 163 0.54 19.76 9.60
C ILE A 163 -0.84 20.40 9.76
N THR A 164 -1.43 20.85 8.65
CA THR A 164 -2.68 21.61 8.68
C THR A 164 -3.88 20.80 9.12
N LEU A 165 -3.96 19.49 8.83
CA LEU A 165 -5.08 18.65 9.28
C LEU A 165 -5.05 18.43 10.81
N PRO A 166 -3.93 18.01 11.44
CA PRO A 166 -3.84 17.95 12.90
C PRO A 166 -4.21 19.28 13.59
N GLU A 167 -3.71 20.42 13.09
CA GLU A 167 -4.03 21.75 13.63
C GLU A 167 -5.53 22.07 13.50
N ALA A 168 -6.14 21.79 12.33
CA ALA A 168 -7.56 22.00 12.12
C ALA A 168 -8.40 21.12 13.05
N VAL A 169 -8.06 19.84 13.21
CA VAL A 169 -8.80 18.90 14.07
C VAL A 169 -8.67 19.28 15.55
N ASP A 170 -7.50 19.74 16.00
CA ASP A 170 -7.34 20.24 17.37
C ASP A 170 -8.17 21.50 17.62
N ARG A 171 -8.25 22.42 16.64
CA ARG A 171 -9.13 23.58 16.76
C ARG A 171 -10.61 23.19 16.77
N LEU A 172 -11.02 22.22 15.95
CA LEU A 172 -12.38 21.68 15.98
C LEU A 172 -12.72 21.08 17.35
N HIS A 173 -11.77 20.39 18.00
CA HIS A 173 -11.95 19.89 19.37
C HIS A 173 -12.28 21.03 20.35
N GLN A 174 -11.53 22.13 20.30
CA GLN A 174 -11.75 23.30 21.16
C GLN A 174 -13.13 23.93 20.89
N MET A 175 -13.47 24.17 19.62
CA MET A 175 -14.76 24.75 19.23
C MET A 175 -15.94 23.90 19.69
N LYS A 176 -15.85 22.57 19.58
CA LYS A 176 -16.90 21.68 20.08
C LYS A 176 -17.06 21.77 21.60
N ASN A 177 -15.95 21.88 22.34
CA ASN A 177 -16.00 22.09 23.80
C ASN A 177 -16.58 23.47 24.17
N GLU A 178 -16.46 24.47 23.28
CA GLU A 178 -17.09 25.79 23.38
C GLU A 178 -18.59 25.76 23.01
N GLY A 179 -19.11 24.62 22.53
CA GLY A 179 -20.52 24.43 22.16
C GLY A 179 -20.82 24.69 20.68
N ALA A 180 -19.80 24.76 19.82
CA ALA A 180 -19.99 25.04 18.40
C ALA A 180 -20.75 23.90 17.69
N GLY A 181 -21.77 24.28 16.90
CA GLY A 181 -22.54 23.36 16.06
C GLY A 181 -21.86 23.08 14.71
N ARG A 182 -22.35 22.10 13.96
CA ARG A 182 -21.79 21.68 12.66
C ARG A 182 -21.60 22.84 11.70
N ARG A 183 -22.58 23.75 11.59
CA ARG A 183 -22.50 24.91 10.69
C ARG A 183 -21.29 25.82 11.00
N GLU A 184 -21.02 26.08 12.27
CA GLU A 184 -19.88 26.91 12.71
C GLU A 184 -18.54 26.19 12.46
N LEU A 185 -18.49 24.86 12.65
CA LEU A 185 -17.33 24.05 12.32
C LEU A 185 -17.03 24.10 10.81
N LEU A 186 -18.07 24.00 9.96
CA LEU A 186 -17.93 24.11 8.50
C LEU A 186 -17.53 25.52 8.06
N GLU A 187 -17.98 26.58 8.74
CA GLU A 187 -17.53 27.96 8.49
C GLU A 187 -16.05 28.15 8.84
N TYR A 188 -15.62 27.62 9.99
CA TYR A 188 -14.22 27.63 10.36
C TYR A 188 -13.39 26.89 9.32
N LEU A 189 -13.79 25.68 8.94
CA LEU A 189 -13.11 24.94 7.89
C LEU A 189 -13.10 25.74 6.59
N ASN A 190 -14.20 26.38 6.19
CA ASN A 190 -14.27 27.23 5.00
C ASN A 190 -13.41 28.50 5.10
N SER A 191 -13.03 28.96 6.29
CA SER A 191 -12.12 30.10 6.44
C SER A 191 -10.67 29.78 6.07
N LEU A 192 -10.29 28.51 6.09
CA LEU A 192 -8.93 28.07 5.77
C LEU A 192 -8.68 28.17 4.26
N PRO A 193 -7.58 28.77 3.78
CA PRO A 193 -7.37 28.96 2.33
C PRO A 193 -7.31 27.68 1.50
N TYR A 194 -6.88 26.58 2.11
CA TYR A 194 -6.60 25.28 1.47
C TYR A 194 -7.74 24.26 1.59
N THR A 195 -8.89 24.68 2.07
CA THR A 195 -10.09 23.84 2.16
C THR A 195 -11.15 24.30 1.18
N TYR A 196 -11.94 23.36 0.67
CA TYR A 196 -13.13 23.65 -0.12
C TYR A 196 -14.37 23.09 0.59
N VAL A 197 -15.35 23.93 0.90
CA VAL A 197 -16.59 23.53 1.59
C VAL A 197 -17.78 23.87 0.68
N PRO A 198 -18.23 22.92 -0.17
CA PRO A 198 -19.19 23.22 -1.25
C PRO A 198 -20.50 23.84 -0.77
N GLU A 199 -20.98 23.45 0.42
CA GLU A 199 -22.24 23.95 0.99
C GLU A 199 -22.15 25.42 1.46
N ILE A 200 -20.96 25.86 1.88
CA ILE A 200 -20.77 27.21 2.44
C ILE A 200 -20.44 28.22 1.35
N ASP A 201 -19.50 27.86 0.47
CA ASP A 201 -19.04 28.74 -0.61
C ASP A 201 -18.64 27.89 -1.83
N PRO A 202 -19.60 27.61 -2.74
CA PRO A 202 -19.35 26.78 -3.93
C PRO A 202 -18.41 27.44 -4.95
N ASP A 203 -18.25 28.77 -4.89
CA ASP A 203 -17.40 29.54 -5.80
C ASP A 203 -16.04 29.91 -5.19
N LYS A 204 -15.75 29.42 -3.98
CA LYS A 204 -14.52 29.71 -3.26
C LYS A 204 -13.29 29.40 -4.13
N HIS A 205 -12.39 30.38 -4.21
CA HIS A 205 -11.04 30.16 -4.72
C HIS A 205 -10.17 29.52 -3.63
N VAL A 206 -9.72 28.30 -3.87
CA VAL A 206 -9.02 27.47 -2.89
C VAL A 206 -7.56 27.40 -3.26
N VAL A 207 -6.67 27.83 -2.37
CA VAL A 207 -5.22 27.78 -2.59
C VAL A 207 -4.64 26.61 -1.80
N ARG A 208 -4.06 25.63 -2.50
CA ARG A 208 -3.50 24.44 -1.86
C ARG A 208 -2.52 24.78 -0.74
N SER A 209 -2.45 23.91 0.26
CA SER A 209 -1.39 23.96 1.28
C SER A 209 -0.07 23.39 0.72
N ILE A 210 1.06 24.05 1.03
CA ILE A 210 2.42 23.58 0.75
C ILE A 210 3.18 23.53 2.08
N TYR A 211 3.68 22.37 2.48
CA TYR A 211 4.41 22.25 3.73
C TYR A 211 5.89 22.64 3.58
N THR A 212 6.22 23.90 3.85
CA THR A 212 7.59 24.43 3.72
C THR A 212 8.60 23.81 4.70
N GLY A 213 8.14 23.18 5.79
CA GLY A 213 9.02 22.48 6.74
C GLY A 213 9.50 21.09 6.29
N PHE A 214 9.01 20.57 5.16
CA PHE A 214 9.23 19.19 4.71
C PHE A 214 10.69 18.73 4.73
N SER A 215 11.63 19.56 4.28
CA SER A 215 13.04 19.20 4.17
C SER A 215 13.72 18.94 5.52
N GLN A 216 13.19 19.50 6.61
CA GLN A 216 13.69 19.36 7.97
C GLN A 216 12.88 18.38 8.82
N ASP A 217 11.69 18.00 8.36
CA ASP A 217 10.76 17.20 9.13
C ASP A 217 11.18 15.73 9.20
N THR A 218 10.82 15.08 10.31
CA THR A 218 10.87 13.63 10.50
C THR A 218 9.53 13.04 10.11
N THR A 219 9.52 12.05 9.22
CA THR A 219 8.27 11.60 8.61
C THR A 219 7.37 10.85 9.59
N ILE A 220 7.90 9.76 10.16
CA ILE A 220 7.16 8.80 11.00
C ILE A 220 8.16 8.19 11.99
N GLU A 221 7.88 8.23 13.29
CA GLU A 221 8.72 7.57 14.31
C GLU A 221 8.16 6.20 14.70
N LYS A 222 6.83 6.11 14.84
CA LYS A 222 6.10 4.87 15.18
C LYS A 222 5.38 4.32 13.96
N LEU A 223 6.15 3.85 12.99
CA LEU A 223 5.59 3.22 11.79
C LEU A 223 4.83 1.94 12.17
N ILE A 224 3.54 1.88 11.84
CA ILE A 224 2.74 0.66 12.02
C ILE A 224 3.37 -0.51 11.26
N VAL A 225 3.41 -1.68 11.91
CA VAL A 225 3.83 -2.94 11.29
C VAL A 225 2.60 -3.80 10.99
N PRO A 226 2.19 -3.92 9.71
CA PRO A 226 1.05 -4.71 9.31
C PRO A 226 1.15 -6.18 9.74
N THR A 227 0.04 -6.71 10.29
CA THR A 227 -0.11 -8.13 10.66
C THR A 227 -0.03 -9.03 9.43
N ILE A 228 -0.56 -8.57 8.29
CA ILE A 228 -0.45 -9.21 6.98
C ILE A 228 0.47 -8.41 6.05
N PRO A 229 1.15 -9.05 5.08
CA PRO A 229 2.01 -8.34 4.16
C PRO A 229 1.25 -7.29 3.34
N ALA A 230 1.72 -6.04 3.40
CA ALA A 230 1.24 -4.96 2.55
C ALA A 230 1.70 -5.14 1.09
N VAL A 231 1.09 -4.43 0.14
CA VAL A 231 1.57 -4.39 -1.25
C VAL A 231 3.00 -3.85 -1.32
N GLN A 232 3.31 -2.83 -0.52
CA GLN A 232 4.68 -2.35 -0.28
C GLN A 232 5.10 -2.64 1.16
N ASP A 233 5.56 -3.86 1.40
CA ASP A 233 5.91 -4.35 2.73
C ASP A 233 7.38 -4.08 3.12
N ARG A 234 7.72 -2.81 3.33
CA ARG A 234 9.07 -2.34 3.69
C ARG A 234 9.02 -0.98 4.38
N VAL A 235 10.12 -0.56 5.01
CA VAL A 235 10.29 0.84 5.42
C VAL A 235 10.47 1.69 4.15
N ALA A 236 9.61 2.67 3.93
CA ALA A 236 9.71 3.57 2.78
C ALA A 236 9.98 4.99 3.29
N VAL A 237 11.20 5.49 3.06
CA VAL A 237 11.61 6.82 3.52
C VAL A 237 11.49 7.81 2.37
N GLU A 238 10.62 8.80 2.52
CA GLU A 238 10.49 9.89 1.55
C GLU A 238 11.78 10.73 1.56
N ILE A 239 12.46 10.85 0.42
CA ILE A 239 13.74 11.57 0.28
C ILE A 239 13.58 12.97 -0.31
N SER A 240 12.52 13.15 -1.10
CA SER A 240 12.16 14.42 -1.70
C SER A 240 10.69 14.44 -2.09
N ARG A 241 10.11 15.64 -2.13
CA ARG A 241 8.75 15.89 -2.60
C ARG A 241 8.76 16.92 -3.71
N GLY A 242 7.97 16.68 -4.75
CA GLY A 242 8.00 17.48 -5.98
C GLY A 242 9.03 16.97 -7.00
N CYS A 243 9.07 17.63 -8.15
CA CYS A 243 9.94 17.28 -9.27
C CYS A 243 10.17 18.50 -10.17
N THR A 244 11.42 18.74 -10.59
CA THR A 244 11.80 19.88 -11.43
C THR A 244 11.65 19.63 -12.93
N ARG A 245 11.52 18.37 -13.36
CA ARG A 245 11.60 17.96 -14.78
C ARG A 245 10.48 18.49 -15.68
N GLY A 246 9.26 18.69 -15.14
CA GLY A 246 8.15 19.28 -15.90
C GLY A 246 7.63 18.45 -17.07
N CYS A 247 7.46 17.13 -16.90
CA CYS A 247 6.78 16.30 -17.90
C CYS A 247 5.31 16.71 -18.05
N ARG A 248 4.86 16.94 -19.29
CA ARG A 248 3.59 17.61 -19.61
C ARG A 248 2.32 16.80 -19.33
N PHE A 249 2.47 15.49 -19.14
CA PHE A 249 1.39 14.58 -18.77
C PHE A 249 1.27 14.37 -17.26
N CYS A 250 2.29 14.75 -16.48
CA CYS A 250 2.45 14.27 -15.11
C CYS A 250 1.81 15.23 -14.10
N GLN A 251 0.60 14.91 -13.62
CA GLN A 251 -0.11 15.68 -12.60
C GLN A 251 0.73 15.82 -11.31
N ALA A 252 1.33 14.73 -10.83
CA ALA A 252 2.21 14.75 -9.66
C ALA A 252 3.39 15.73 -9.82
N GLY A 253 3.94 15.87 -11.03
CA GLY A 253 5.01 16.82 -11.34
C GLY A 253 4.57 18.29 -11.34
N VAL A 254 3.26 18.56 -11.26
CA VAL A 254 2.66 19.89 -11.13
C VAL A 254 2.20 20.10 -9.69
N ILE A 255 1.31 19.24 -9.17
CA ILE A 255 0.62 19.43 -7.89
C ILE A 255 1.49 19.25 -6.64
N TYR A 256 2.72 18.75 -6.78
CA TYR A 256 3.69 18.64 -5.68
C TYR A 256 4.87 19.64 -5.78
N ARG A 257 4.86 20.56 -6.75
CA ARG A 257 5.89 21.62 -6.83
C ARG A 257 5.86 22.51 -5.58
N PRO A 258 6.98 23.08 -5.14
CA PRO A 258 8.34 22.96 -5.69
C PRO A 258 9.05 21.66 -5.26
N ASN A 259 10.22 21.37 -5.83
CA ASN A 259 11.06 20.23 -5.41
C ASN A 259 11.76 20.55 -4.09
N ARG A 260 11.44 19.81 -3.04
CA ARG A 260 12.07 19.93 -1.72
C ARG A 260 12.75 18.62 -1.38
N GLU A 261 14.07 18.63 -1.27
CA GLU A 261 14.89 17.50 -0.88
C GLU A 261 15.20 17.55 0.61
N ARG A 262 15.17 16.38 1.26
CA ARG A 262 15.61 16.23 2.66
C ARG A 262 17.12 16.02 2.70
N SER A 263 17.77 16.42 3.79
CA SER A 263 19.20 16.15 3.98
C SER A 263 19.49 14.64 4.05
N VAL A 264 20.69 14.23 3.63
CA VAL A 264 21.15 12.83 3.77
C VAL A 264 21.04 12.36 5.22
N ASP A 265 21.34 13.25 6.17
CA ASP A 265 21.32 12.94 7.59
C ASP A 265 19.90 12.69 8.10
N ASN A 266 18.92 13.53 7.73
CA ASN A 266 17.51 13.34 8.11
C ASN A 266 16.96 12.03 7.54
N ILE A 267 17.29 11.72 6.28
CA ILE A 267 16.86 10.47 5.63
C ILE A 267 17.45 9.25 6.35
N ALA A 268 18.74 9.28 6.68
CA ALA A 268 19.40 8.19 7.39
C ALA A 268 18.85 8.01 8.82
N CYS A 269 18.62 9.11 9.54
CA CYS A 269 18.03 9.09 10.87
C CYS A 269 16.60 8.52 10.87
N ASP A 270 15.75 8.96 9.94
CA ASP A 270 14.40 8.42 9.76
C ASP A 270 14.44 6.92 9.44
N ALA A 271 15.31 6.50 8.51
CA ALA A 271 15.45 5.10 8.15
C ALA A 271 15.86 4.26 9.36
N LEU A 272 16.84 4.71 10.15
CA LEU A 272 17.29 4.03 11.37
C LEU A 272 16.19 3.95 12.41
N THR A 273 15.49 5.06 12.65
CA THR A 273 14.39 5.14 13.61
C THR A 273 13.29 4.16 13.23
N GLN A 274 12.84 4.19 11.99
CA GLN A 274 11.77 3.31 11.51
C GLN A 274 12.21 1.85 11.47
N LEU A 275 13.43 1.52 11.04
CA LEU A 275 13.93 0.13 11.07
C LEU A 275 14.05 -0.41 12.50
N SER A 276 14.54 0.42 13.43
CA SER A 276 14.74 0.04 14.83
C SER A 276 13.43 -0.09 15.62
N ASN A 277 12.36 0.56 15.17
CA ASN A 277 11.04 0.50 15.80
C ASN A 277 10.06 -0.46 15.10
N THR A 278 10.44 -1.05 13.97
CA THR A 278 9.57 -1.99 13.22
C THR A 278 10.10 -3.41 13.11
N GLY A 279 11.43 -3.60 13.06
CA GLY A 279 12.02 -4.92 12.78
C GLY A 279 12.01 -5.31 11.31
N TYR A 280 11.69 -4.36 10.40
CA TYR A 280 11.77 -4.58 8.96
C TYR A 280 13.19 -4.92 8.49
N LEU A 281 13.28 -5.83 7.52
CA LEU A 281 14.53 -6.26 6.88
C LEU A 281 14.71 -5.68 5.47
N GLU A 282 13.88 -4.72 5.10
CA GLU A 282 13.98 -3.99 3.84
C GLU A 282 13.61 -2.52 4.05
N THR A 283 14.36 -1.63 3.40
CA THR A 283 14.08 -0.21 3.29
C THR A 283 14.19 0.28 1.84
N SER A 284 13.44 1.32 1.47
CA SER A 284 13.47 1.93 0.14
C SER A 284 13.43 3.45 0.19
N LEU A 285 14.04 4.08 -0.82
CA LEU A 285 14.02 5.53 -1.00
C LEU A 285 12.82 5.94 -1.87
N LEU A 286 11.90 6.72 -1.31
CA LEU A 286 10.65 7.14 -1.96
C LEU A 286 10.75 8.58 -2.44
N SER A 287 10.45 8.81 -3.73
CA SER A 287 10.15 10.15 -4.29
C SER A 287 9.55 10.00 -5.70
N LEU A 288 9.15 11.11 -6.33
CA LEU A 288 8.72 11.11 -7.74
C LEU A 288 9.85 10.75 -8.71
N SER A 289 11.11 11.06 -8.35
CA SER A 289 12.30 10.73 -9.13
C SER A 289 13.51 10.62 -8.22
N ALA A 290 13.76 9.44 -7.67
CA ALA A 290 14.88 9.24 -6.74
C ALA A 290 16.24 9.46 -7.41
N SER A 291 16.33 9.20 -8.71
CA SER A 291 17.51 9.45 -9.52
C SER A 291 17.87 10.93 -9.71
N ASP A 292 16.93 11.85 -9.42
CA ASP A 292 17.15 13.28 -9.54
C ASP A 292 17.52 13.96 -8.22
N TYR A 293 17.55 13.21 -7.12
CA TYR A 293 18.01 13.72 -5.83
C TYR A 293 19.47 14.18 -5.91
N SER A 294 19.73 15.43 -5.55
CA SER A 294 21.01 16.12 -5.81
C SER A 294 22.24 15.41 -5.24
N ARG A 295 22.08 14.64 -4.16
CA ARG A 295 23.16 13.92 -3.46
C ARG A 295 22.99 12.40 -3.43
N LEU A 296 22.42 11.83 -4.49
CA LEU A 296 22.06 10.41 -4.52
C LEU A 296 23.24 9.47 -4.23
N GLU A 297 24.44 9.77 -4.75
CA GLU A 297 25.61 8.90 -4.53
C GLU A 297 25.99 8.83 -3.05
N GLU A 298 26.05 10.00 -2.42
CA GLU A 298 26.34 10.16 -0.99
C GLU A 298 25.28 9.45 -0.15
N LEU A 299 24.00 9.66 -0.47
CA LEU A 299 22.88 8.98 0.18
C LEU A 299 22.96 7.46 0.05
N LEU A 300 23.22 6.93 -1.15
CA LEU A 300 23.34 5.49 -1.37
C LEU A 300 24.50 4.90 -0.57
N VAL A 301 25.66 5.55 -0.52
CA VAL A 301 26.81 5.08 0.27
C VAL A 301 26.46 5.07 1.77
N THR A 302 25.86 6.13 2.28
CA THR A 302 25.42 6.23 3.68
C THR A 302 24.40 5.15 4.02
N MET A 303 23.36 4.99 3.20
CA MET A 303 22.31 4.00 3.39
C MET A 303 22.82 2.56 3.28
N VAL A 304 23.74 2.26 2.34
CA VAL A 304 24.34 0.92 2.22
C VAL A 304 25.17 0.58 3.46
N LYS A 305 25.98 1.51 3.97
CA LYS A 305 26.74 1.30 5.22
C LYS A 305 25.81 1.03 6.41
N LEU A 306 24.76 1.83 6.52
CA LEU A 306 23.74 1.76 7.58
C LEU A 306 22.94 0.46 7.56
N THR A 307 22.57 -0.01 6.36
CA THR A 307 21.72 -1.20 6.18
C THR A 307 22.52 -2.51 6.20
N SER A 308 23.73 -2.53 5.63
CA SER A 308 24.56 -3.75 5.55
C SER A 308 24.98 -4.27 6.93
N SER A 309 25.30 -3.37 7.86
CA SER A 309 25.65 -3.73 9.25
C SER A 309 24.49 -4.40 10.00
N ARG A 310 23.25 -4.13 9.57
CA ARG A 310 22.01 -4.67 10.17
C ARG A 310 21.38 -5.80 9.35
N LYS A 311 22.06 -6.26 8.29
CA LYS A 311 21.54 -7.24 7.32
C LYS A 311 20.17 -6.83 6.72
N VAL A 312 19.94 -5.52 6.60
CA VAL A 312 18.74 -4.94 5.97
C VAL A 312 19.01 -4.73 4.48
N SER A 313 18.03 -5.02 3.63
CA SER A 313 18.12 -4.76 2.19
C SER A 313 17.69 -3.33 1.85
N LEU A 314 18.40 -2.69 0.92
CA LEU A 314 18.06 -1.37 0.38
C LEU A 314 17.52 -1.53 -1.05
N SER A 315 16.37 -0.92 -1.36
CA SER A 315 15.84 -0.85 -2.72
C SER A 315 15.69 0.59 -3.20
N LEU A 316 15.92 0.80 -4.50
CA LEU A 316 15.70 2.08 -5.17
C LEU A 316 14.58 1.90 -6.22
N PRO A 317 13.33 2.22 -5.87
CA PRO A 317 12.22 2.22 -6.80
C PRO A 317 12.47 3.26 -7.91
N SER A 318 12.14 2.90 -9.16
CA SER A 318 12.07 3.83 -10.30
C SER A 318 13.33 4.67 -10.59
N ILE A 319 14.22 4.13 -11.43
CA ILE A 319 15.47 4.81 -11.80
C ILE A 319 15.34 5.38 -13.23
N ARG A 320 15.57 6.68 -13.43
CA ARG A 320 15.63 7.28 -14.77
C ARG A 320 16.92 6.88 -15.50
N ALA A 321 16.81 6.49 -16.77
CA ALA A 321 17.93 5.98 -17.57
C ALA A 321 19.12 6.96 -17.71
N ASP A 322 18.85 8.26 -17.86
CA ASP A 322 19.86 9.31 -18.05
C ASP A 322 20.73 9.57 -16.82
N ARG A 323 20.22 9.23 -15.63
CA ARG A 323 20.93 9.44 -14.36
C ARG A 323 21.71 8.21 -13.90
N ILE A 324 21.64 7.08 -14.62
CA ILE A 324 22.24 5.84 -14.14
C ILE A 324 23.76 5.79 -14.40
N LYS A 325 24.51 5.75 -13.30
CA LYS A 325 25.95 5.50 -13.27
C LYS A 325 26.24 4.03 -12.92
N GLU A 326 27.34 3.51 -13.42
CA GLU A 326 27.75 2.10 -13.25
C GLU A 326 27.87 1.70 -11.77
N PHE A 327 28.38 2.61 -10.92
CA PHE A 327 28.51 2.34 -9.49
C PHE A 327 27.17 2.01 -8.82
N MET A 328 26.05 2.62 -9.26
CA MET A 328 24.73 2.35 -8.68
C MET A 328 24.29 0.92 -8.94
N PHE A 329 24.56 0.38 -10.14
CA PHE A 329 24.27 -1.02 -10.42
C PHE A 329 25.15 -1.95 -9.60
N ARG A 330 26.43 -1.59 -9.38
CA ARG A 330 27.33 -2.38 -8.52
C ARG A 330 26.83 -2.41 -7.07
N GLU A 331 26.44 -1.27 -6.50
CA GLU A 331 25.94 -1.20 -5.13
C GLU A 331 24.58 -1.90 -4.99
N LEU A 332 23.64 -1.67 -5.92
CA LEU A 332 22.34 -2.36 -5.93
C LEU A 332 22.47 -3.86 -6.23
N SER A 333 23.54 -4.32 -6.89
CA SER A 333 23.78 -5.75 -7.14
C SER A 333 24.18 -6.54 -5.89
N LYS A 334 24.59 -5.83 -4.80
CA LYS A 334 24.86 -6.44 -3.48
C LYS A 334 23.58 -6.84 -2.75
N VAL A 335 22.44 -6.32 -3.20
CA VAL A 335 21.08 -6.62 -2.70
C VAL A 335 20.27 -7.32 -3.82
N ARG A 336 19.04 -7.74 -3.51
CA ARG A 336 18.22 -8.62 -4.38
C ARG A 336 18.18 -8.14 -5.84
N LYS A 337 18.65 -8.99 -6.75
CA LYS A 337 18.52 -8.81 -8.21
C LYS A 337 17.08 -9.06 -8.69
N SER A 338 16.17 -8.11 -8.50
CA SER A 338 14.90 -8.07 -9.26
C SER A 338 15.10 -7.19 -10.47
N GLY A 339 14.71 -7.60 -11.69
CA GLY A 339 14.90 -6.79 -12.91
C GLY A 339 14.51 -5.32 -12.74
N PHE A 340 15.26 -4.40 -13.35
CA PHE A 340 15.04 -2.96 -13.14
C PHE A 340 14.01 -2.40 -14.11
N THR A 341 13.47 -1.24 -13.77
CA THR A 341 12.45 -0.57 -14.57
C THR A 341 12.99 0.74 -15.13
N ILE A 342 12.78 0.98 -16.42
CA ILE A 342 12.94 2.29 -17.06
C ILE A 342 11.57 2.74 -17.56
N ALA A 343 11.26 4.04 -17.42
CA ALA A 343 10.07 4.64 -18.00
C ALA A 343 10.45 5.61 -19.13
N PRO A 344 10.59 5.13 -20.39
CA PRO A 344 10.69 6.01 -21.55
C PRO A 344 9.44 6.85 -21.79
N GLU A 345 8.28 6.37 -21.34
CA GLU A 345 6.93 6.93 -21.54
C GLU A 345 6.45 6.91 -23.00
N ALA A 346 7.29 7.28 -23.96
CA ALA A 346 6.94 7.31 -25.37
C ALA A 346 7.97 6.58 -26.26
N GLY A 347 7.47 6.01 -27.36
CA GLY A 347 8.26 5.19 -28.30
C GLY A 347 9.27 5.99 -29.12
N SER A 348 8.81 7.04 -29.81
CA SER A 348 9.66 7.88 -30.66
C SER A 348 10.37 8.99 -29.87
N GLN A 349 11.47 9.50 -30.41
CA GLN A 349 12.15 10.68 -29.84
C GLN A 349 11.23 11.90 -29.88
N ARG A 350 10.54 12.10 -31.01
CA ARG A 350 9.53 13.14 -31.23
C ARG A 350 8.52 13.20 -30.08
N MET A 351 7.93 12.07 -29.70
CA MET A 351 6.96 12.03 -28.62
C MET A 351 7.58 12.22 -27.24
N ARG A 352 8.82 11.76 -27.01
CA ARG A 352 9.54 12.07 -25.75
C ARG A 352 9.85 13.56 -25.61
N ASP A 353 10.11 14.25 -26.71
CA ASP A 353 10.32 15.70 -26.74
C ASP A 353 8.99 16.44 -26.55
N ALA A 354 7.92 16.00 -27.22
CA ALA A 354 6.57 16.53 -27.07
C ALA A 354 6.10 16.52 -25.62
N ILE A 355 6.31 15.41 -24.90
CA ILE A 355 5.90 15.30 -23.48
C ILE A 355 6.89 15.92 -22.49
N ASN A 356 7.98 16.52 -22.98
CA ASN A 356 9.08 17.07 -22.18
C ASN A 356 9.72 16.04 -21.22
N LYS A 357 10.02 14.82 -21.71
CA LYS A 357 10.66 13.79 -20.89
C LYS A 357 12.17 14.01 -20.72
N GLY A 358 12.80 14.64 -21.71
CA GLY A 358 14.24 14.90 -21.74
C GLY A 358 15.10 13.63 -21.83
N LEU A 359 14.54 12.51 -22.31
CA LEU A 359 15.25 11.24 -22.48
C LEU A 359 15.50 10.95 -23.96
N THR A 360 16.76 10.71 -24.31
CA THR A 360 17.14 10.27 -25.66
C THR A 360 17.06 8.75 -25.80
N GLU A 361 16.84 8.25 -27.01
CA GLU A 361 16.96 6.81 -27.32
C GLU A 361 18.32 6.25 -26.84
N GLU A 362 19.40 6.98 -27.14
CA GLU A 362 20.76 6.60 -26.74
C GLU A 362 20.90 6.44 -25.22
N SER A 363 20.35 7.36 -24.44
CA SER A 363 20.38 7.28 -22.97
C SER A 363 19.70 6.03 -22.44
N ILE A 364 18.58 5.63 -23.07
CA ILE A 364 17.81 4.43 -22.70
C ILE A 364 18.62 3.17 -23.02
N LEU A 365 19.20 3.10 -24.22
CA LEU A 365 20.00 1.96 -24.65
C LEU A 365 21.27 1.80 -23.79
N ASN A 366 21.96 2.90 -23.49
CA ASN A 366 23.13 2.93 -22.62
C ASN A 366 22.79 2.46 -21.19
N ALA A 367 21.64 2.86 -20.63
CA ALA A 367 21.21 2.36 -19.32
C ALA A 367 20.96 0.84 -19.31
N VAL A 368 20.42 0.29 -20.40
CA VAL A 368 20.24 -1.17 -20.56
C VAL A 368 21.58 -1.90 -20.69
N GLU A 369 22.51 -1.34 -21.45
CA GLU A 369 23.87 -1.86 -21.62
C GLU A 369 24.60 -1.92 -20.27
N LYS A 370 24.68 -0.79 -19.54
CA LYS A 370 25.28 -0.73 -18.20
C LYS A 370 24.68 -1.72 -17.22
N ALA A 371 23.35 -1.88 -17.21
CA ALA A 371 22.69 -2.85 -16.33
C ALA A 371 23.07 -4.29 -16.68
N SER A 372 23.10 -4.60 -17.98
CA SER A 372 23.52 -5.91 -18.49
C SER A 372 24.97 -6.22 -18.11
N ASP A 373 25.87 -5.25 -18.23
CA ASP A 373 27.29 -5.40 -17.88
C ASP A 373 27.49 -5.58 -16.36
N ALA A 374 26.65 -4.93 -15.56
CA ALA A 374 26.58 -5.16 -14.11
C ALA A 374 25.91 -6.50 -13.72
N GLY A 375 25.59 -7.36 -14.68
CA GLY A 375 25.11 -8.73 -14.43
C GLY A 375 23.61 -8.83 -14.13
N TRP A 376 22.80 -7.87 -14.60
CA TRP A 376 21.35 -7.96 -14.57
C TRP A 376 20.82 -8.82 -15.73
N ASN A 377 19.72 -9.54 -15.49
CA ASN A 377 19.17 -10.51 -16.45
C ASN A 377 17.99 -9.97 -17.29
N GLY A 378 17.58 -8.72 -17.05
CA GLY A 378 16.47 -8.11 -17.78
C GLY A 378 16.03 -6.76 -17.22
N ALA A 379 15.22 -6.06 -18.03
CA ALA A 379 14.61 -4.78 -17.73
C ALA A 379 13.12 -4.78 -18.11
N LYS A 380 12.34 -3.98 -17.38
CA LYS A 380 10.95 -3.63 -17.75
C LYS A 380 10.94 -2.20 -18.29
N LEU A 381 10.32 -1.99 -19.45
CA LEU A 381 10.12 -0.68 -20.05
C LEU A 381 8.63 -0.28 -19.93
N TYR A 382 8.36 0.89 -19.36
CA TYR A 382 7.00 1.46 -19.25
C TYR A 382 6.76 2.56 -20.28
N PHE A 383 5.64 2.45 -20.97
CA PHE A 383 5.17 3.40 -21.97
C PHE A 383 3.70 3.75 -21.73
N MET A 384 3.25 4.80 -22.39
CA MET A 384 1.86 5.16 -22.59
C MET A 384 1.57 5.34 -24.08
N ILE A 385 0.31 5.18 -24.44
CA ILE A 385 -0.21 5.49 -25.77
C ILE A 385 -1.41 6.43 -25.63
N GLY A 386 -1.72 7.16 -26.69
CA GLY A 386 -2.82 8.13 -26.78
C GLY A 386 -2.44 9.55 -26.38
N LEU A 387 -1.16 9.89 -26.48
CA LEU A 387 -0.64 11.23 -26.19
C LEU A 387 -1.06 12.26 -27.28
N PRO A 388 -1.08 13.57 -26.96
CA PRO A 388 -1.39 14.61 -27.92
C PRO A 388 -0.45 14.59 -29.14
N GLY A 389 -1.02 14.57 -30.35
CA GLY A 389 -0.27 14.53 -31.60
C GLY A 389 0.46 13.21 -31.88
N GLU A 390 0.18 12.13 -31.14
CA GLU A 390 0.77 10.80 -31.36
C GLU A 390 0.23 10.14 -32.65
N THR A 391 1.12 9.60 -33.47
CA THR A 391 0.76 8.80 -34.65
C THR A 391 0.98 7.31 -34.40
N MET A 392 0.42 6.45 -35.27
CA MET A 392 0.69 5.01 -35.20
C MET A 392 2.18 4.67 -35.36
N GLU A 393 2.95 5.47 -36.12
CA GLU A 393 4.40 5.27 -36.24
C GLU A 393 5.11 5.46 -34.88
N ASP A 394 4.67 6.44 -34.08
CA ASP A 394 5.21 6.65 -32.73
C ASP A 394 4.85 5.52 -31.77
N VAL A 395 3.64 4.97 -31.90
CA VAL A 395 3.20 3.80 -31.14
C VAL A 395 4.07 2.59 -31.51
N LEU A 396 4.29 2.33 -32.80
CA LEU A 396 5.12 1.21 -33.25
C LEU A 396 6.60 1.40 -32.92
N ALA A 397 7.07 2.65 -32.77
CA ALA A 397 8.42 2.94 -32.28
C ALA A 397 8.68 2.38 -30.87
N ILE A 398 7.65 2.12 -30.05
CA ILE A 398 7.78 1.39 -28.78
C ILE A 398 8.38 0.00 -29.00
N ALA A 399 7.88 -0.75 -29.99
CA ALA A 399 8.37 -2.08 -30.31
C ALA A 399 9.79 -2.03 -30.86
N GLU A 400 10.12 -1.02 -31.69
CA GLU A 400 11.48 -0.84 -32.21
C GLU A 400 12.49 -0.54 -31.12
N LEU A 401 12.17 0.37 -30.19
CA LEU A 401 13.04 0.69 -29.06
C LEU A 401 13.27 -0.54 -28.17
N ALA A 402 12.21 -1.28 -27.85
CA ALA A 402 12.30 -2.51 -27.06
C ALA A 402 13.14 -3.59 -27.78
N ARG A 403 13.01 -3.70 -29.11
CA ARG A 403 13.82 -4.61 -29.93
C ARG A 403 15.30 -4.23 -29.90
N LYS A 404 15.63 -2.95 -30.09
CA LYS A 404 17.00 -2.44 -30.00
C LYS A 404 17.60 -2.77 -28.64
N ALA A 405 16.89 -2.44 -27.55
CA ALA A 405 17.32 -2.74 -26.18
C ALA A 405 17.57 -4.24 -25.95
N LYS A 406 16.71 -5.12 -26.49
CA LYS A 406 16.87 -6.58 -26.39
C LYS A 406 18.10 -7.10 -27.16
N MET A 407 18.50 -6.41 -28.23
CA MET A 407 19.59 -6.85 -29.12
C MET A 407 20.99 -6.37 -28.70
N LEU A 408 21.11 -5.51 -27.68
CA LEU A 408 22.39 -4.92 -27.28
C LEU A 408 23.46 -5.92 -26.85
N ARG A 409 23.10 -7.13 -26.39
CA ARG A 409 24.08 -8.16 -25.99
C ARG A 409 23.90 -9.46 -26.76
N LYS A 410 25.02 -10.09 -27.13
CA LYS A 410 25.12 -11.51 -27.51
C LYS A 410 24.91 -12.40 -26.27
N GLY A 411 23.71 -12.37 -25.70
CA GLY A 411 23.32 -13.10 -24.48
C GLY A 411 21.84 -12.90 -24.15
N ARG A 412 21.30 -13.64 -23.17
CA ARG A 412 19.85 -13.60 -22.86
C ARG A 412 19.50 -12.46 -21.89
N PHE A 413 19.40 -11.24 -22.39
CA PHE A 413 18.84 -10.11 -21.63
C PHE A 413 17.34 -9.97 -21.90
N ASN A 414 16.51 -10.14 -20.87
CA ASN A 414 15.05 -10.18 -21.05
C ASN A 414 14.44 -8.78 -20.96
N ILE A 415 13.87 -8.30 -22.07
CA ILE A 415 13.04 -7.09 -22.09
C ILE A 415 11.57 -7.47 -21.93
N LYS A 416 10.88 -6.80 -21.02
CA LYS A 416 9.42 -6.82 -20.89
C LYS A 416 8.88 -5.41 -21.09
N VAL A 417 7.73 -5.28 -21.72
CA VAL A 417 7.09 -4.00 -21.98
C VAL A 417 5.73 -3.93 -21.29
N SER A 418 5.39 -2.75 -20.79
CA SER A 418 4.07 -2.47 -20.22
C SER A 418 3.61 -1.11 -20.74
N VAL A 419 2.39 -1.10 -21.27
CA VAL A 419 1.81 0.04 -21.97
C VAL A 419 0.50 0.44 -21.30
N SER A 420 0.46 1.66 -20.80
CA SER A 420 -0.74 2.30 -20.22
C SER A 420 -1.49 3.11 -21.28
N ASN A 421 -2.76 3.41 -21.01
CA ASN A 421 -3.51 4.39 -21.80
C ASN A 421 -3.29 5.77 -21.17
N PHE A 422 -3.02 6.79 -21.98
CA PHE A 422 -2.93 8.15 -21.47
C PHE A 422 -4.31 8.62 -20.98
N VAL A 423 -4.33 9.18 -19.77
CA VAL A 423 -5.51 9.78 -19.15
C VAL A 423 -5.17 11.25 -18.91
N PRO A 424 -5.80 12.20 -19.63
CA PRO A 424 -5.58 13.62 -19.36
C PRO A 424 -6.07 13.97 -17.96
N LYS A 425 -5.18 14.55 -17.14
CA LYS A 425 -5.48 14.95 -15.76
C LYS A 425 -5.63 16.47 -15.64
N SER A 426 -6.50 16.91 -14.73
CA SER A 426 -6.58 18.31 -14.31
C SER A 426 -5.23 18.82 -13.85
N HIS A 427 -4.99 20.13 -14.01
CA HIS A 427 -3.74 20.78 -13.62
C HIS A 427 -2.50 20.20 -14.32
N THR A 428 -2.64 19.77 -15.56
CA THR A 428 -1.51 19.41 -16.43
C THR A 428 -1.51 20.26 -17.67
N PRO A 429 -0.36 20.45 -18.36
CA PRO A 429 -0.37 21.03 -19.69
C PRO A 429 -1.33 20.34 -20.65
N TYR A 430 -1.60 19.04 -20.49
CA TYR A 430 -2.55 18.29 -21.32
C TYR A 430 -4.00 18.31 -20.84
N GLN A 431 -4.37 19.17 -19.88
CA GLN A 431 -5.74 19.26 -19.38
C GLN A 431 -6.77 19.69 -20.46
N TRP A 432 -6.34 20.35 -21.54
CA TRP A 432 -7.22 20.73 -22.65
C TRP A 432 -7.44 19.62 -23.69
N PHE A 433 -6.57 18.60 -23.70
CA PHE A 433 -6.63 17.51 -24.66
C PHE A 433 -7.68 16.47 -24.26
N GLY A 434 -8.55 16.11 -25.20
CA GLY A 434 -9.50 15.00 -25.03
C GLY A 434 -8.77 13.65 -25.10
N GLN A 435 -9.13 12.73 -24.22
CA GLN A 435 -8.61 11.36 -24.25
C GLN A 435 -8.92 10.71 -25.61
N ASN A 436 -8.07 9.81 -26.09
CA ASN A 436 -8.42 9.00 -27.24
C ASN A 436 -9.57 8.04 -26.90
N SER A 437 -10.38 7.73 -27.90
CA SER A 437 -11.52 6.83 -27.74
C SER A 437 -11.09 5.40 -27.41
N GLY A 438 -12.01 4.61 -26.86
CA GLY A 438 -11.78 3.20 -26.59
C GLY A 438 -11.36 2.41 -27.84
N ASP A 439 -11.93 2.75 -28.99
CA ASP A 439 -11.62 2.12 -30.28
C ASP A 439 -10.23 2.48 -30.79
N ASP A 440 -9.80 3.74 -30.62
CA ASP A 440 -8.44 4.17 -30.97
C ASP A 440 -7.40 3.42 -30.10
N PHE A 441 -7.61 3.36 -28.79
CA PHE A 441 -6.75 2.56 -27.91
C PHE A 441 -6.72 1.09 -28.32
N PHE A 442 -7.85 0.51 -28.69
CA PHE A 442 -7.93 -0.88 -29.15
C PHE A 442 -7.07 -1.10 -30.40
N ASN A 443 -7.21 -0.22 -31.40
CA ASN A 443 -6.45 -0.31 -32.65
C ASN A 443 -4.95 -0.15 -32.41
N LYS A 444 -4.51 0.86 -31.64
CA LYS A 444 -3.10 1.06 -31.26
C LYS A 444 -2.52 -0.15 -30.54
N LYS A 445 -3.23 -0.73 -29.58
CA LYS A 445 -2.78 -1.93 -28.85
C LYS A 445 -2.70 -3.15 -29.74
N LYS A 446 -3.67 -3.35 -30.64
CA LYS A 446 -3.71 -4.47 -31.58
C LYS A 446 -2.47 -4.46 -32.47
N GLU A 447 -2.18 -3.34 -33.13
CA GLU A 447 -1.01 -3.20 -34.00
C GLU A 447 0.30 -3.40 -33.23
N LEU A 448 0.44 -2.74 -32.07
CA LEU A 448 1.64 -2.88 -31.24
C LEU A 448 1.85 -4.33 -30.75
N LYS A 449 0.77 -5.03 -30.38
CA LYS A 449 0.82 -6.43 -29.92
C LYS A 449 1.33 -7.37 -31.01
N GLU A 450 0.90 -7.19 -32.26
CA GLU A 450 1.36 -8.00 -33.38
C GLU A 450 2.87 -7.83 -33.63
N VAL A 451 3.36 -6.59 -33.61
CA VAL A 451 4.81 -6.32 -33.76
C VAL A 451 5.62 -6.87 -32.57
N MET A 452 5.14 -6.70 -31.34
CA MET A 452 5.79 -7.25 -30.14
C MET A 452 5.88 -8.79 -30.17
N LYS A 453 4.84 -9.46 -30.67
CA LYS A 453 4.80 -10.92 -30.86
C LYS A 453 5.87 -11.36 -31.86
N LYS A 454 6.01 -10.64 -32.99
CA LYS A 454 7.08 -10.88 -33.99
C LYS A 454 8.47 -10.77 -33.35
N TYR A 455 8.68 -9.80 -32.46
CA TYR A 455 9.95 -9.61 -31.74
C TYR A 455 10.15 -10.51 -30.51
N LYS A 456 9.15 -11.34 -30.18
CA LYS A 456 9.15 -12.22 -29.00
C LYS A 456 9.43 -11.41 -27.73
N ILE A 457 8.80 -10.26 -27.58
CA ILE A 457 8.90 -9.38 -26.40
C ILE A 457 7.57 -9.46 -25.65
N PRO A 458 7.56 -9.95 -24.39
CA PRO A 458 6.36 -9.92 -23.57
C PRO A 458 5.87 -8.47 -23.39
N CYS A 459 4.62 -8.22 -23.77
CA CYS A 459 3.98 -6.92 -23.65
C CYS A 459 2.68 -7.06 -22.85
N SER A 460 2.46 -6.15 -21.90
CA SER A 460 1.27 -6.07 -21.06
C SER A 460 0.57 -4.72 -21.27
N PHE A 461 -0.76 -4.72 -21.27
CA PHE A 461 -1.57 -3.54 -21.55
C PHE A 461 -2.55 -3.29 -20.40
N HIS A 462 -2.76 -2.01 -20.05
CA HIS A 462 -3.82 -1.62 -19.11
C HIS A 462 -5.21 -1.84 -19.74
N GLY A 463 -6.25 -2.01 -18.93
CA GLY A 463 -7.63 -2.14 -19.40
C GLY A 463 -8.10 -0.85 -20.10
N ILE A 464 -8.75 -0.96 -21.26
CA ILE A 464 -9.21 0.21 -22.03
C ILE A 464 -10.38 0.89 -21.32
N ARG A 465 -11.45 0.15 -21.05
CA ARG A 465 -12.69 0.69 -20.48
C ARG A 465 -12.49 1.32 -19.10
N ALA A 466 -11.68 0.71 -18.24
CA ALA A 466 -11.30 1.29 -16.95
C ALA A 466 -10.55 2.64 -17.11
N SER A 467 -9.63 2.76 -18.07
CA SER A 467 -8.94 4.02 -18.34
C SER A 467 -9.82 5.10 -18.97
N VAL A 468 -10.83 4.71 -19.76
CA VAL A 468 -11.83 5.65 -20.28
C VAL A 468 -12.64 6.22 -19.12
N LEU A 469 -13.09 5.36 -18.21
CA LEU A 469 -13.83 5.77 -17.03
C LEU A 469 -12.99 6.65 -16.09
N GLU A 470 -11.70 6.33 -15.93
CA GLU A 470 -10.75 7.20 -15.24
C GLU A 470 -10.68 8.59 -15.90
N GLY A 471 -10.68 8.65 -17.24
CA GLY A 471 -10.74 9.90 -18.01
C GLY A 471 -12.03 10.69 -17.78
N VAL A 472 -13.17 10.02 -17.73
CA VAL A 472 -14.48 10.62 -17.41
C VAL A 472 -14.41 11.34 -16.06
N PHE A 473 -13.96 10.67 -15.00
CA PHE A 473 -13.92 11.26 -13.67
C PHE A 473 -12.81 12.29 -13.49
N SER A 474 -11.62 12.06 -14.07
CA SER A 474 -10.49 12.99 -13.95
C SER A 474 -10.82 14.37 -14.53
N ARG A 475 -11.65 14.39 -15.59
CA ARG A 475 -12.03 15.57 -16.36
C ARG A 475 -13.47 16.02 -16.10
N GLY A 476 -14.14 15.35 -15.18
CA GLY A 476 -15.57 15.49 -14.92
C GLY A 476 -15.94 16.74 -14.13
N SER A 477 -17.23 17.07 -14.19
CA SER A 477 -17.90 18.14 -13.47
C SER A 477 -18.95 17.58 -12.49
N VAL A 478 -19.70 18.45 -11.82
CA VAL A 478 -20.63 18.09 -10.73
C VAL A 478 -21.74 17.12 -11.14
N GLU A 479 -22.12 17.14 -12.42
CA GLU A 479 -23.16 16.28 -13.02
C GLU A 479 -22.80 14.79 -12.92
N LEU A 480 -21.52 14.45 -12.84
CA LEU A 480 -21.09 13.06 -12.67
C LEU A 480 -21.41 12.48 -11.29
N ALA A 481 -21.73 13.33 -10.29
CA ALA A 481 -22.14 12.82 -8.99
C ALA A 481 -23.37 11.92 -9.13
N ASP A 482 -24.37 12.33 -9.91
CA ASP A 482 -25.59 11.55 -10.12
C ASP A 482 -25.29 10.21 -10.82
N VAL A 483 -24.33 10.22 -11.77
CA VAL A 483 -23.86 9.01 -12.46
C VAL A 483 -23.15 8.05 -11.51
N ILE A 484 -22.26 8.56 -10.64
CA ILE A 484 -21.51 7.74 -9.67
C ILE A 484 -22.45 7.12 -8.65
N GLU A 485 -23.42 7.89 -8.15
CA GLU A 485 -24.45 7.39 -7.24
C GLU A 485 -25.30 6.30 -7.91
N GLU A 486 -25.74 6.52 -9.15
CA GLU A 486 -26.51 5.53 -9.89
C GLU A 486 -25.73 4.25 -10.16
N ALA A 487 -24.45 4.36 -10.52
CA ALA A 487 -23.60 3.19 -10.75
C ALA A 487 -23.46 2.34 -9.47
N LEU A 488 -23.26 2.99 -8.32
CA LEU A 488 -23.25 2.31 -7.02
C LEU A 488 -24.57 1.60 -6.74
N LEU A 489 -25.71 2.28 -6.95
CA LEU A 489 -27.05 1.71 -6.72
C LEU A 489 -27.32 0.49 -7.62
N ASN A 490 -26.69 0.45 -8.80
CA ASN A 490 -26.72 -0.69 -9.72
C ASN A 490 -25.61 -1.72 -9.48
N GLY A 491 -24.84 -1.59 -8.39
CA GLY A 491 -23.88 -2.59 -7.91
C GLY A 491 -22.42 -2.35 -8.27
N ALA A 492 -22.05 -1.20 -8.86
CA ALA A 492 -20.66 -0.86 -9.10
C ALA A 492 -19.89 -0.69 -7.78
N ARG A 493 -18.79 -1.44 -7.65
CA ARG A 493 -17.85 -1.39 -6.52
C ARG A 493 -16.55 -2.06 -6.95
N TYR A 494 -15.43 -1.65 -6.34
CA TYR A 494 -14.11 -2.18 -6.67
C TYR A 494 -13.74 -2.00 -8.16
N ASP A 495 -14.08 -0.86 -8.76
CA ASP A 495 -13.86 -0.62 -10.21
C ASP A 495 -12.39 -0.62 -10.64
N ALA A 496 -11.45 -0.45 -9.70
CA ALA A 496 -10.02 -0.63 -9.96
C ALA A 496 -9.58 -2.10 -10.07
N TRP A 497 -10.41 -3.05 -9.64
CA TRP A 497 -10.15 -4.48 -9.66
C TRP A 497 -10.82 -5.11 -10.88
N SER A 498 -10.01 -5.61 -11.81
CA SER A 498 -10.48 -6.09 -13.12
C SER A 498 -11.55 -7.18 -13.07
N GLU A 499 -11.56 -7.98 -12.00
CA GLU A 499 -12.52 -9.05 -11.73
C GLU A 499 -13.89 -8.55 -11.22
N HIS A 500 -13.99 -7.28 -10.82
CA HIS A 500 -15.20 -6.65 -10.31
C HIS A 500 -15.69 -5.49 -11.19
N PHE A 501 -14.82 -4.96 -12.05
CA PHE A 501 -15.16 -3.89 -12.98
C PHE A 501 -16.21 -4.34 -14.02
N SER A 502 -17.33 -3.61 -14.10
CA SER A 502 -18.38 -3.81 -15.10
C SER A 502 -18.69 -2.51 -15.82
N TYR A 503 -18.26 -2.40 -17.07
CA TYR A 503 -18.50 -1.19 -17.87
C TYR A 503 -19.98 -1.01 -18.24
N ASP A 504 -20.75 -2.10 -18.36
CA ASP A 504 -22.18 -2.04 -18.71
C ASP A 504 -22.99 -1.29 -17.63
N ILE A 505 -22.61 -1.41 -16.36
CA ILE A 505 -23.23 -0.64 -15.26
C ILE A 505 -23.01 0.86 -15.47
N TRP A 506 -21.78 1.23 -15.83
CA TRP A 506 -21.41 2.63 -16.06
C TRP A 506 -22.04 3.22 -17.32
N GLU A 507 -22.11 2.45 -18.40
CA GLU A 507 -22.79 2.85 -19.64
C GLU A 507 -24.28 3.10 -19.39
N ALA A 508 -24.94 2.22 -18.63
CA ALA A 508 -26.33 2.40 -18.23
C ALA A 508 -26.53 3.62 -17.33
N ALA A 509 -25.66 3.83 -16.35
CA ALA A 509 -25.70 4.98 -15.45
C ALA A 509 -25.52 6.31 -16.20
N LEU A 510 -24.54 6.40 -17.09
CA LEU A 510 -24.35 7.58 -17.96
C LEU A 510 -25.58 7.84 -18.83
N SER A 511 -26.08 6.78 -19.49
CA SER A 511 -27.24 6.88 -20.39
C SER A 511 -28.52 7.33 -19.68
N LYS A 512 -28.72 6.93 -18.41
CA LYS A 512 -29.87 7.35 -17.59
C LYS A 512 -29.97 8.86 -17.45
N PHE A 513 -28.83 9.55 -17.34
CA PHE A 513 -28.75 11.01 -17.24
C PHE A 513 -28.50 11.69 -18.59
N GLY A 514 -28.60 10.94 -19.70
CA GLY A 514 -28.44 11.48 -21.05
C GLY A 514 -26.99 11.75 -21.47
N TYR A 515 -26.02 11.17 -20.77
CA TYR A 515 -24.60 11.32 -21.05
C TYR A 515 -23.99 10.10 -21.74
N LYS A 516 -22.85 10.33 -22.38
CA LYS A 516 -21.90 9.31 -22.84
C LYS A 516 -20.55 9.55 -22.17
N ASP A 517 -19.71 8.52 -22.13
CA ASP A 517 -18.34 8.65 -21.63
C ASP A 517 -17.52 9.66 -22.47
N ALA A 518 -17.72 9.66 -23.78
CA ALA A 518 -17.09 10.61 -24.70
C ALA A 518 -17.37 12.09 -24.38
N ASP A 519 -18.53 12.40 -23.79
CA ASP A 519 -18.90 13.78 -23.43
C ASP A 519 -17.96 14.38 -22.37
N PHE A 520 -17.25 13.53 -21.62
CA PHE A 520 -16.29 13.92 -20.59
C PHE A 520 -14.85 13.53 -20.96
N ALA A 521 -14.62 12.26 -21.29
CA ALA A 521 -13.28 11.72 -21.55
C ALA A 521 -12.67 12.33 -22.82
N GLU A 522 -13.43 12.36 -23.92
CA GLU A 522 -12.97 12.82 -25.24
C GLU A 522 -13.15 14.33 -25.44
N ARG A 523 -13.78 15.03 -24.49
CA ARG A 523 -13.99 16.48 -24.56
C ARG A 523 -12.68 17.23 -24.68
N ILE A 524 -12.59 18.08 -25.71
CA ILE A 524 -11.50 19.04 -25.89
C ILE A 524 -11.99 20.38 -25.34
N PHE A 525 -11.18 21.01 -24.49
CA PHE A 525 -11.50 22.32 -23.91
C PHE A 525 -10.83 23.45 -24.71
N GLY A 526 -11.53 24.57 -24.84
CA GLY A 526 -10.93 25.81 -25.37
C GLY A 526 -9.93 26.42 -24.41
N LYS A 527 -8.98 27.20 -24.94
CA LYS A 527 -7.96 27.92 -24.14
C LYS A 527 -8.55 28.72 -22.98
N ASP A 528 -9.55 29.54 -23.32
CA ASP A 528 -10.19 30.49 -22.40
C ASP A 528 -11.48 29.93 -21.76
N GLU A 529 -11.76 28.65 -21.96
CA GLU A 529 -12.92 27.98 -21.36
C GLU A 529 -12.73 27.82 -19.85
N LYS A 530 -13.80 28.06 -19.09
CA LYS A 530 -13.83 27.78 -17.65
C LYS A 530 -13.84 26.27 -17.45
N LEU A 531 -12.78 25.74 -16.84
CA LEU A 531 -12.64 24.32 -16.52
C LEU A 531 -13.37 23.99 -15.21
N PRO A 532 -13.88 22.76 -15.03
CA PRO A 532 -14.59 22.37 -13.80
C PRO A 532 -13.80 22.58 -12.52
N TRP A 533 -12.47 22.47 -12.57
CA TRP A 533 -11.55 22.59 -11.43
C TRP A 533 -10.84 23.95 -11.34
N ASP A 534 -11.28 24.97 -12.09
CA ASP A 534 -10.62 26.29 -12.12
C ASP A 534 -10.64 27.02 -10.76
N ASN A 535 -11.54 26.65 -9.83
CA ASN A 535 -11.59 27.21 -8.48
C ASN A 535 -10.51 26.63 -7.54
N ILE A 536 -9.78 25.61 -7.97
CA ILE A 536 -8.70 24.98 -7.19
C ILE A 536 -7.35 25.44 -7.72
N ASP A 537 -6.63 26.24 -6.92
CA ASP A 537 -5.30 26.74 -7.23
C ASP A 537 -4.22 25.83 -6.66
N VAL A 538 -3.55 25.09 -7.56
CA VAL A 538 -2.38 24.27 -7.24
C VAL A 538 -1.06 25.04 -7.35
N GLY A 539 -1.08 26.36 -7.33
CA GLY A 539 0.06 27.28 -7.39
C GLY A 539 0.71 27.41 -8.78
N VAL A 540 0.38 26.55 -9.74
CA VAL A 540 0.89 26.66 -11.11
C VAL A 540 -0.12 27.43 -11.96
N ARG A 541 0.34 28.51 -12.59
CA ARG A 541 -0.48 29.40 -13.41
C ARG A 541 -1.06 28.69 -14.62
N LYS A 542 -2.35 28.92 -14.91
CA LYS A 542 -3.04 28.35 -16.10
C LYS A 542 -2.36 28.77 -17.40
N GLU A 543 -1.82 29.98 -17.47
CA GLU A 543 -1.06 30.49 -18.63
C GLU A 543 0.25 29.73 -18.83
N PHE A 544 0.90 29.30 -17.75
CA PHE A 544 2.10 28.46 -17.84
C PHE A 544 1.74 27.09 -18.43
N LEU A 545 0.66 26.46 -17.96
CA LEU A 545 0.20 25.16 -18.46
C LEU A 545 -0.15 25.24 -19.95
N TRP A 546 -0.83 26.31 -20.39
CA TRP A 546 -1.16 26.51 -21.80
C TRP A 546 0.10 26.71 -22.66
N ARG A 547 1.06 27.52 -22.19
CA ARG A 547 2.35 27.70 -22.88
C ARG A 547 3.10 26.39 -23.04
N GLU A 548 3.03 25.49 -22.05
CA GLU A 548 3.61 24.15 -22.15
C GLU A 548 2.84 23.25 -23.13
N TYR A 549 1.52 23.40 -23.24
CA TYR A 549 0.72 22.75 -24.28
C TYR A 549 1.18 23.17 -25.69
N GLU A 550 1.29 24.48 -25.96
CA GLU A 550 1.76 25.00 -27.25
C GLU A 550 3.19 24.54 -27.57
N ARG A 551 4.09 24.54 -26.57
CA ARG A 551 5.44 24.00 -26.74
C ARG A 551 5.47 22.51 -27.04
N SER A 552 4.51 21.73 -26.53
CA SER A 552 4.36 20.32 -26.89
C SER A 552 4.07 20.15 -28.38
N GLU A 553 3.15 20.94 -28.92
CA GLU A 553 2.79 20.90 -30.35
C GLU A 553 3.97 21.31 -31.24
N GLN A 554 4.78 22.24 -30.76
CA GLN A 554 5.98 22.73 -31.45
C GLN A 554 7.22 21.85 -31.21
N LEU A 555 7.13 20.80 -30.40
CA LEU A 555 8.26 19.94 -29.99
C LEU A 555 9.41 20.71 -29.31
N ILE A 556 9.09 21.81 -28.63
CA ILE A 556 10.06 22.63 -27.90
C ILE A 556 10.20 22.09 -26.48
N ALA A 557 11.41 21.70 -26.11
CA ALA A 557 11.71 21.27 -24.74
C ALA A 557 11.72 22.45 -23.77
N THR A 558 11.26 22.21 -22.55
CA THR A 558 11.36 23.16 -21.44
C THR A 558 12.50 22.72 -20.52
N HIS A 559 13.42 23.63 -20.24
CA HIS A 559 14.59 23.36 -19.43
C HIS A 559 14.21 23.04 -17.98
N ASP A 560 15.09 22.28 -17.31
CA ASP A 560 14.99 21.95 -15.90
C ASP A 560 15.29 23.17 -15.02
N CYS A 561 14.45 23.43 -14.01
CA CYS A 561 14.58 24.58 -13.12
C CYS A 561 15.52 24.37 -11.91
N THR A 562 16.30 23.30 -11.89
CA THR A 562 17.23 22.96 -10.79
C THR A 562 18.36 24.00 -10.62
N ASN A 563 18.93 24.51 -11.71
CA ASN A 563 20.18 25.30 -11.69
C ASN A 563 19.95 26.82 -11.87
N GLY A 564 18.90 27.38 -11.24
CA GLY A 564 18.58 28.81 -11.32
C GLY A 564 17.88 29.26 -12.62
N ASN A 565 17.69 28.35 -13.59
CA ASN A 565 16.91 28.62 -14.80
C ASN A 565 15.42 28.43 -14.53
N CYS A 566 14.77 29.41 -13.91
CA CYS A 566 13.34 29.32 -13.59
C CYS A 566 12.47 29.31 -14.87
N SER A 567 11.54 28.36 -14.95
CA SER A 567 10.54 28.31 -16.05
C SER A 567 9.30 29.18 -15.81
N GLU A 568 9.28 29.95 -14.70
CA GLU A 568 8.22 30.89 -14.32
C GLU A 568 6.82 30.27 -14.20
N CYS A 569 6.73 29.09 -13.57
CA CYS A 569 5.45 28.39 -13.38
C CYS A 569 4.47 29.09 -12.41
N GLY A 570 4.97 29.99 -11.56
CA GLY A 570 4.17 30.75 -10.59
C GLY A 570 4.22 30.24 -9.15
N VAL A 571 4.78 29.05 -8.91
CA VAL A 571 4.77 28.41 -7.58
C VAL A 571 5.75 29.05 -6.59
N CYS A 572 6.97 29.37 -7.02
CA CYS A 572 8.02 29.82 -6.11
C CYS A 572 7.93 31.33 -5.87
N ASP A 573 7.94 31.76 -4.60
CA ASP A 573 8.16 33.15 -4.19
C ASP A 573 9.65 33.48 -4.01
N PHE A 574 10.52 32.45 -4.01
CA PHE A 574 11.97 32.50 -3.77
C PHE A 574 12.39 32.95 -2.36
N GLU A 575 11.44 33.15 -1.47
CA GLU A 575 11.65 33.46 -0.06
C GLU A 575 11.36 32.23 0.79
N THR A 576 10.08 31.82 0.84
CA THR A 576 9.56 30.71 1.66
C THR A 576 9.25 29.47 0.83
N VAL A 577 8.65 29.64 -0.35
CA VAL A 577 8.31 28.56 -1.29
C VAL A 577 9.33 28.58 -2.41
N LYS A 578 10.26 27.63 -2.39
CA LYS A 578 11.31 27.48 -3.40
C LYS A 578 11.76 26.03 -3.55
N ASN A 579 12.56 25.77 -4.57
CA ASN A 579 13.27 24.51 -4.64
C ASN A 579 14.30 24.44 -3.51
N GLU A 580 14.33 23.33 -2.79
CA GLU A 580 15.30 23.04 -1.74
C GLU A 580 16.09 21.80 -2.11
N PHE A 581 17.42 21.89 -2.06
CA PHE A 581 18.33 20.81 -2.41
C PHE A 581 19.10 20.32 -1.18
N SER A 582 19.44 19.04 -1.16
CA SER A 582 20.06 18.42 0.02
C SER A 582 21.39 19.05 0.40
N LEU A 583 21.54 19.30 1.70
CA LEU A 583 22.82 19.60 2.35
C LEU A 583 23.72 18.34 2.40
N PRO A 584 25.05 18.49 2.50
CA PRO A 584 25.98 17.37 2.70
C PRO A 584 25.70 16.63 4.00
N ALA A 585 26.10 15.35 4.06
CA ALA A 585 26.05 14.54 5.26
C ALA A 585 27.15 14.96 6.25
N SER A 586 26.85 14.83 7.54
CA SER A 586 27.80 15.02 8.64
C SER A 586 27.91 13.80 9.57
N ILE A 587 27.14 12.74 9.30
CA ILE A 587 27.01 11.61 10.23
C ILE A 587 28.33 10.86 10.43
N ASN A 588 28.65 10.65 11.70
CA ASN A 588 29.67 9.74 12.17
C ASN A 588 29.04 8.34 12.36
N THR A 589 29.38 7.38 11.50
CA THR A 589 28.80 6.02 11.52
C THR A 589 29.57 5.06 12.43
N ASP A 590 29.75 5.42 13.70
CA ASP A 590 30.52 4.63 14.67
C ASP A 590 29.61 3.87 15.63
N THR A 591 28.86 2.89 15.13
CA THR A 591 28.39 1.74 15.92
C THR A 591 27.85 0.68 14.97
N ALA A 592 28.62 -0.38 14.75
CA ALA A 592 28.09 -1.64 14.25
C ALA A 592 27.82 -2.56 15.45
N PRO A 593 26.72 -3.34 15.47
CA PRO A 593 26.59 -4.42 16.43
C PRO A 593 27.78 -5.37 16.31
N ALA A 594 28.29 -5.89 17.42
CA ALA A 594 29.35 -6.88 17.39
C ALA A 594 28.87 -8.13 16.63
N GLU A 595 29.57 -8.50 15.55
CA GLU A 595 29.31 -9.78 14.88
C GLU A 595 29.76 -10.91 15.80
N SER A 596 28.82 -11.79 16.18
CA SER A 596 29.13 -13.04 16.89
C SER A 596 29.25 -14.18 15.88
N ASP A 597 30.38 -14.88 15.89
CA ASP A 597 30.56 -16.12 15.12
C ASP A 597 29.95 -17.34 15.83
N VAL A 598 29.51 -17.17 17.08
CA VAL A 598 28.89 -18.24 17.88
C VAL A 598 27.37 -18.07 17.85
N PHE A 599 26.67 -19.15 17.48
CA PHE A 599 25.21 -19.19 17.45
C PHE A 599 24.68 -20.39 18.25
N GLU A 600 23.62 -20.16 19.00
CA GLU A 600 22.91 -21.15 19.80
C GLU A 600 21.47 -21.31 19.30
N ARG A 601 20.81 -22.41 19.67
CA ARG A 601 19.43 -22.69 19.27
C ARG A 601 18.49 -22.54 20.45
N TYR A 602 17.36 -21.89 20.19
CA TYR A 602 16.35 -21.59 21.19
C TYR A 602 14.96 -21.98 20.72
N ALA A 603 14.18 -22.53 21.63
CA ALA A 603 12.76 -22.84 21.46
C ALA A 603 11.95 -21.83 22.27
N LEU A 604 11.23 -20.96 21.56
CA LEU A 604 10.30 -19.99 22.11
C LEU A 604 8.92 -20.63 22.20
N VAL A 605 8.36 -20.67 23.41
CA VAL A 605 7.01 -21.17 23.68
C VAL A 605 6.07 -19.98 23.86
N PHE A 606 4.96 -19.95 23.15
CA PHE A 606 4.00 -18.85 23.19
C PHE A 606 2.54 -19.31 23.16
N SER A 607 1.64 -18.45 23.63
CA SER A 607 0.22 -18.54 23.35
C SER A 607 -0.20 -17.56 22.25
N LYS A 608 -1.14 -18.00 21.42
CA LYS A 608 -1.82 -17.22 20.38
C LYS A 608 -3.32 -17.48 20.49
N VAL A 609 -4.04 -16.51 21.05
CA VAL A 609 -5.46 -16.62 21.43
C VAL A 609 -6.26 -15.43 20.89
N ASP A 610 -7.57 -15.41 21.16
CA ASP A 610 -8.47 -14.34 20.73
C ASP A 610 -8.37 -14.03 19.22
N ARG A 611 -8.43 -12.76 18.82
CA ARG A 611 -8.33 -12.35 17.41
C ARG A 611 -7.02 -12.77 16.75
N MET A 612 -5.94 -12.92 17.52
CA MET A 612 -4.64 -13.36 17.01
C MET A 612 -4.63 -14.82 16.57
N SER A 613 -5.60 -15.64 16.99
CA SER A 613 -5.74 -17.01 16.48
C SER A 613 -6.05 -17.06 14.98
N LEU A 614 -6.56 -15.97 14.39
CA LEU A 614 -6.85 -15.86 12.96
C LEU A 614 -5.61 -15.75 12.09
N LEU A 615 -4.46 -15.36 12.67
CA LEU A 615 -3.19 -15.32 11.96
C LEU A 615 -2.81 -16.72 11.47
N SER A 616 -2.51 -16.81 10.18
CA SER A 616 -1.92 -17.99 9.55
C SER A 616 -0.48 -18.24 10.04
N ALA A 617 0.08 -19.37 9.64
CA ALA A 617 1.48 -19.72 9.89
C ALA A 617 2.46 -18.66 9.38
N ILE A 618 2.20 -18.13 8.18
CA ILE A 618 3.07 -17.16 7.51
C ILE A 618 3.05 -15.82 8.26
N GLU A 619 1.85 -15.36 8.64
CA GLU A 619 1.69 -14.11 9.37
C GLU A 619 2.25 -14.22 10.80
N THR A 620 2.09 -15.39 11.44
CA THR A 620 2.72 -15.66 12.75
C THR A 620 4.24 -15.65 12.65
N GLN A 621 4.81 -16.32 11.63
CA GLN A 621 6.25 -16.32 11.41
C GLN A 621 6.77 -14.90 11.15
N ARG A 622 6.04 -14.11 10.37
CA ARG A 622 6.33 -12.71 10.11
C ARG A 622 6.34 -11.87 11.40
N LEU A 623 5.33 -12.01 12.27
CA LEU A 623 5.29 -11.33 13.57
C LEU A 623 6.56 -11.60 14.38
N PHE A 624 6.96 -12.88 14.49
CA PHE A 624 8.19 -13.25 15.20
C PHE A 624 9.46 -12.77 14.51
N THR A 625 9.49 -12.68 13.18
CA THR A 625 10.61 -12.06 12.46
C THR A 625 10.77 -10.59 12.87
N HIS A 626 9.69 -9.82 12.95
CA HIS A 626 9.76 -8.43 13.39
C HIS A 626 10.17 -8.32 14.86
N VAL A 627 9.47 -9.03 15.75
CA VAL A 627 9.68 -8.91 17.20
C VAL A 627 11.07 -9.40 17.63
N LEU A 628 11.60 -10.48 17.03
CA LEU A 628 12.94 -10.95 17.34
C LEU A 628 14.03 -10.02 16.75
N THR A 629 13.76 -9.36 15.62
CA THR A 629 14.65 -8.32 15.09
C THR A 629 14.65 -7.09 16.02
N LEU A 630 13.49 -6.66 16.52
CA LEU A 630 13.35 -5.59 17.52
C LEU A 630 14.05 -5.91 18.85
N ALA A 631 14.10 -7.19 19.21
CA ALA A 631 14.80 -7.65 20.40
C ALA A 631 16.33 -7.47 20.30
N ASP A 632 16.88 -7.31 19.10
CA ASP A 632 18.31 -7.08 18.82
C ASP A 632 19.25 -8.11 19.46
N ILE A 633 18.92 -9.39 19.29
CA ILE A 633 19.60 -10.52 19.94
C ILE A 633 20.70 -11.17 19.08
N GLY A 634 21.16 -10.51 18.02
CA GLY A 634 22.12 -11.09 17.08
C GLY A 634 21.57 -12.34 16.38
N LEU A 635 20.41 -12.23 15.72
CA LEU A 635 19.78 -13.33 14.99
C LEU A 635 20.73 -13.91 13.94
N LYS A 636 20.69 -15.23 13.77
CA LYS A 636 21.40 -15.89 12.68
C LYS A 636 20.58 -15.80 11.40
N PHE A 637 21.23 -15.44 10.31
CA PHE A 637 20.61 -15.34 9.00
C PHE A 637 20.97 -16.51 8.08
N SER A 638 20.14 -16.75 7.06
CA SER A 638 20.46 -17.64 5.94
C SER A 638 21.57 -17.06 5.05
N ALA A 639 22.33 -17.92 4.37
CA ALA A 639 23.26 -17.48 3.33
C ALA A 639 22.49 -17.13 2.03
N GLY A 640 23.00 -16.19 1.24
CA GLY A 640 22.46 -15.81 -0.08
C GLY A 640 22.17 -14.31 -0.21
N PHE A 641 21.60 -13.91 -1.35
CA PHE A 641 21.35 -12.49 -1.71
C PHE A 641 20.24 -11.80 -0.90
N ASN A 642 19.42 -12.56 -0.18
CA ASN A 642 18.41 -12.02 0.73
C ASN A 642 18.46 -12.83 2.04
N PRO A 643 19.39 -12.51 2.95
CA PRO A 643 19.49 -13.19 4.23
C PRO A 643 18.17 -13.03 4.99
N GLN A 644 17.59 -14.15 5.43
CA GLN A 644 16.41 -14.17 6.28
C GLN A 644 16.77 -14.80 7.62
N PRO A 645 16.19 -14.33 8.74
CA PRO A 645 16.41 -14.95 10.04
C PRO A 645 16.07 -16.44 9.99
N LYS A 646 16.92 -17.26 10.60
CA LYS A 646 16.68 -18.70 10.72
C LYS A 646 15.61 -18.95 11.79
N LEU A 647 14.36 -18.86 11.37
CA LEU A 647 13.16 -19.04 12.18
C LEU A 647 12.32 -20.20 11.62
N SER A 648 11.74 -21.02 12.50
CA SER A 648 10.83 -22.11 12.11
C SER A 648 9.68 -22.24 13.10
N TYR A 649 8.45 -22.07 12.63
CA TYR A 649 7.25 -22.37 13.42
C TYR A 649 6.98 -23.88 13.41
N VAL A 650 7.17 -24.53 14.56
CA VAL A 650 6.91 -25.96 14.76
C VAL A 650 5.41 -26.22 14.66
N GLN A 651 5.01 -27.05 13.68
CA GLN A 651 3.64 -27.51 13.49
C GLN A 651 2.60 -26.40 13.61
N ALA A 652 2.69 -25.41 12.71
CA ALA A 652 1.90 -24.20 12.78
C ALA A 652 0.39 -24.47 13.02
N ALA A 653 -0.20 -23.72 13.94
CA ALA A 653 -1.64 -23.75 14.17
C ALA A 653 -2.39 -23.29 12.92
N SER A 654 -3.49 -23.97 12.61
CA SER A 654 -4.41 -23.53 11.55
C SER A 654 -5.08 -22.22 11.97
N SER A 655 -5.36 -21.32 11.02
CA SER A 655 -6.13 -20.10 11.31
C SER A 655 -7.46 -20.45 12.01
N GLY A 656 -7.74 -19.74 13.10
CA GLY A 656 -8.87 -19.95 13.99
C GLY A 656 -8.55 -20.77 15.24
N LEU A 657 -7.46 -21.57 15.22
CA LEU A 657 -7.06 -22.41 16.35
C LEU A 657 -6.33 -21.58 17.40
N GLU A 658 -6.95 -21.42 18.56
CA GLU A 658 -6.26 -20.88 19.74
C GLU A 658 -5.20 -21.90 20.20
N GLY A 659 -3.97 -21.44 20.38
CA GLY A 659 -2.84 -22.24 20.85
C GLY A 659 -2.28 -21.67 22.15
N TYR A 660 -2.03 -22.51 23.14
CA TYR A 660 -1.54 -22.07 24.46
C TYR A 660 -0.03 -22.28 24.63
N ASN A 661 0.54 -23.33 24.03
CA ASN A 661 1.97 -23.62 24.08
C ASN A 661 2.47 -24.02 22.69
N GLU A 662 2.38 -23.07 21.77
CA GLU A 662 2.94 -23.12 20.42
C GLU A 662 4.46 -22.90 20.46
N VAL A 663 5.20 -23.41 19.48
CA VAL A 663 6.68 -23.39 19.52
C VAL A 663 7.26 -22.78 18.25
N VAL A 664 8.11 -21.77 18.41
CA VAL A 664 8.94 -21.20 17.36
C VAL A 664 10.41 -21.45 17.69
N LEU A 665 11.15 -22.03 16.76
CA LEU A 665 12.59 -22.27 16.88
C LEU A 665 13.34 -21.13 16.19
N PHE A 666 14.38 -20.62 16.83
CA PHE A 666 15.29 -19.64 16.24
C PHE A 666 16.75 -19.91 16.61
N GLU A 667 17.66 -19.33 15.83
CA GLU A 667 19.10 -19.32 16.13
C GLU A 667 19.56 -17.87 16.33
N SER A 668 20.34 -17.61 17.38
CA SER A 668 20.88 -16.27 17.71
C SER A 668 22.24 -16.38 18.40
N ALA A 669 22.88 -15.24 18.66
CA ALA A 669 24.01 -15.16 19.58
C ALA A 669 23.61 -15.69 20.99
N PRO A 670 24.57 -16.10 21.84
CA PRO A 670 24.30 -16.46 23.22
C PRO A 670 23.52 -15.36 23.96
N ILE A 671 22.43 -15.74 24.63
CA ILE A 671 21.57 -14.84 25.39
C ILE A 671 21.96 -14.94 26.85
N GLU A 672 22.47 -13.85 27.42
CA GLU A 672 22.91 -13.80 28.83
C GLU A 672 21.73 -13.86 29.80
N ASP A 673 20.65 -13.12 29.50
CA ASP A 673 19.46 -13.03 30.35
C ASP A 673 18.18 -13.30 29.55
N ILE A 674 17.69 -14.54 29.66
CA ILE A 674 16.47 -14.99 29.01
C ILE A 674 15.22 -14.28 29.58
N ASN A 675 15.19 -13.96 30.88
CA ASN A 675 14.03 -13.32 31.51
C ASN A 675 13.86 -11.90 30.98
N LYS A 676 14.96 -11.14 30.93
CA LYS A 676 14.97 -9.79 30.33
C LYS A 676 14.57 -9.82 28.86
N LEU A 677 15.02 -10.83 28.10
CA LEU A 677 14.58 -11.01 26.71
C LEU A 677 13.07 -11.28 26.62
N LEU A 678 12.53 -12.13 27.50
CA LEU A 678 11.10 -12.45 27.53
C LEU A 678 10.25 -11.21 27.83
N GLU A 679 10.66 -10.38 28.79
CA GLU A 679 10.01 -9.09 29.08
C GLU A 679 10.06 -8.16 27.86
N LYS A 680 11.25 -8.01 27.24
CA LYS A 680 11.44 -7.18 26.05
C LYS A 680 10.55 -7.64 24.89
N ILE A 681 10.55 -8.94 24.58
CA ILE A 681 9.72 -9.51 23.50
C ILE A 681 8.24 -9.26 23.77
N ASN A 682 7.76 -9.54 24.98
CA ASN A 682 6.35 -9.36 25.33
C ASN A 682 5.91 -7.88 25.33
N SER A 683 6.84 -6.93 25.53
CA SER A 683 6.53 -5.50 25.40
C SER A 683 6.16 -5.06 23.98
N PHE A 684 6.57 -5.83 22.96
CA PHE A 684 6.24 -5.59 21.56
C PHE A 684 5.07 -6.44 21.06
N MET A 685 4.65 -7.44 21.84
CA MET A 685 3.65 -8.40 21.39
C MET A 685 2.25 -7.79 21.34
N PRO A 686 1.47 -8.10 20.29
CA PRO A 686 0.11 -7.63 20.23
C PRO A 686 -0.78 -8.36 21.24
N PRO A 687 -1.89 -7.74 21.69
CA PRO A 687 -2.86 -8.39 22.55
C PRO A 687 -3.33 -9.72 21.97
N GLY A 688 -3.32 -10.79 22.78
CA GLY A 688 -3.63 -12.15 22.35
C GLY A 688 -2.42 -12.99 21.95
N VAL A 689 -1.21 -12.43 21.91
CA VAL A 689 0.06 -13.19 21.81
C VAL A 689 0.89 -12.97 23.06
N ASN A 690 1.40 -14.06 23.65
CA ASN A 690 2.28 -13.97 24.82
C ASN A 690 3.35 -15.06 24.77
N VAL A 691 4.61 -14.65 24.92
CA VAL A 691 5.76 -15.55 25.02
C VAL A 691 5.93 -15.96 26.47
N ARG A 692 5.84 -17.27 26.71
CA ARG A 692 5.80 -17.88 28.04
C ARG A 692 7.15 -18.37 28.52
N SER A 693 7.97 -18.88 27.61
CA SER A 693 9.35 -19.29 27.94
C SER A 693 10.22 -19.33 26.69
N ILE A 694 11.53 -19.26 26.90
CA ILE A 694 12.55 -19.47 25.87
C ILE A 694 13.55 -20.46 26.45
N ASN A 695 13.77 -21.57 25.75
CA ASN A 695 14.60 -22.66 26.23
C ASN A 695 15.71 -22.97 25.22
N LYS A 696 16.95 -23.01 25.68
CA LYS A 696 18.08 -23.44 24.87
C LYS A 696 18.02 -24.95 24.62
N PHE A 697 18.35 -25.38 23.41
CA PHE A 697 18.43 -26.81 23.07
C PHE A 697 19.61 -27.09 22.13
N THR A 698 20.13 -28.32 22.17
CA THR A 698 21.31 -28.74 21.39
C THR A 698 20.97 -29.66 20.23
N ILE A 699 19.88 -30.41 20.34
CA ILE A 699 19.41 -31.39 19.36
C ILE A 699 19.05 -30.71 18.04
N HIS A 700 19.35 -31.35 16.92
CA HIS A 700 19.00 -30.81 15.60
C HIS A 700 17.48 -30.88 15.36
N PRO A 701 16.78 -29.82 14.87
CA PRO A 701 15.32 -29.79 14.75
C PRO A 701 14.69 -30.98 13.99
N LYS A 702 15.40 -31.53 13.01
CA LYS A 702 14.98 -32.73 12.25
C LYS A 702 14.97 -34.04 13.04
N LYS A 703 15.49 -34.05 14.27
CA LYS A 703 15.52 -35.23 15.15
C LYS A 703 14.35 -35.28 16.13
N PHE A 704 13.42 -34.33 16.08
CA PHE A 704 12.23 -34.37 16.91
C PHE A 704 11.05 -35.01 16.19
N ASP A 705 10.33 -35.87 16.89
CA ASP A 705 8.92 -36.13 16.60
C ASP A 705 8.07 -35.06 17.30
N THR A 706 7.05 -34.58 16.58
CA THR A 706 6.15 -33.54 17.08
C THR A 706 4.79 -34.15 17.41
N TYR A 707 4.22 -33.73 18.53
CA TYR A 707 2.90 -34.16 18.99
C TYR A 707 2.08 -32.94 19.39
N ILE A 708 0.79 -32.94 19.11
CA ILE A 708 -0.12 -31.86 19.48
C ILE A 708 -1.22 -32.39 20.40
N ARG A 709 -1.50 -31.66 21.48
CA ARG A 709 -2.62 -31.93 22.40
C ARG A 709 -3.74 -30.96 22.11
N LEU A 710 -4.89 -31.49 21.70
CA LEU A 710 -6.09 -30.72 21.35
C LEU A 710 -7.20 -30.98 22.36
N THR A 711 -7.99 -29.95 22.64
CA THR A 711 -9.30 -30.06 23.31
C THR A 711 -10.36 -29.35 22.48
N PHE A 712 -11.61 -29.70 22.69
CA PHE A 712 -12.75 -29.25 21.90
C PHE A 712 -13.89 -28.82 22.84
N ARG A 713 -14.89 -28.15 22.28
CA ARG A 713 -16.22 -28.07 22.90
C ARG A 713 -16.72 -29.49 23.20
N GLU A 714 -17.41 -29.65 24.33
CA GLU A 714 -17.73 -30.97 24.92
C GLU A 714 -18.53 -31.90 23.97
N ASP A 715 -19.49 -31.33 23.24
CA ASP A 715 -20.26 -32.02 22.21
C ASP A 715 -19.40 -32.48 21.03
N LEU A 716 -18.50 -31.60 20.53
CA LEU A 716 -17.58 -31.92 19.44
C LEU A 716 -16.59 -33.02 19.85
N PHE A 717 -16.09 -32.97 21.08
CA PHE A 717 -15.20 -34.02 21.59
C PHE A 717 -15.92 -35.35 21.72
N SER A 718 -17.15 -35.35 22.25
CA SER A 718 -17.97 -36.55 22.38
C SER A 718 -18.24 -37.18 21.01
N LEU A 719 -18.54 -36.37 20.00
CA LEU A 719 -18.71 -36.82 18.62
C LEU A 719 -17.41 -37.39 18.03
N PHE A 720 -16.29 -36.70 18.19
CA PHE A 720 -14.99 -37.20 17.72
C PHE A 720 -14.63 -38.52 18.38
N ARG A 721 -14.82 -38.64 19.70
CA ARG A 721 -14.55 -39.86 20.47
C ARG A 721 -15.42 -41.02 19.99
N ASP A 722 -16.73 -40.81 19.82
CA ASP A 722 -17.64 -41.83 19.30
C ASP A 722 -17.23 -42.32 17.91
N LYS A 723 -16.97 -41.39 16.98
CA LYS A 723 -16.51 -41.72 15.62
C LYS A 723 -15.16 -42.42 15.63
N TYR A 724 -14.22 -42.01 16.48
CA TYR A 724 -12.91 -42.62 16.58
C TYR A 724 -13.01 -44.07 17.10
N LEU A 725 -13.78 -44.30 18.16
CA LEU A 725 -13.97 -45.64 18.73
C LEU A 725 -14.69 -46.60 17.76
N LYS A 726 -15.54 -46.07 16.87
CA LYS A 726 -16.19 -46.84 15.79
C LYS A 726 -15.30 -47.02 14.54
N GLY A 727 -14.10 -46.45 14.50
CA GLY A 727 -13.22 -46.49 13.32
C GLY A 727 -13.67 -45.56 12.17
N GLU A 728 -14.62 -44.67 12.43
CA GLU A 728 -15.25 -43.75 11.48
C GLU A 728 -14.66 -42.33 11.51
N ALA A 729 -13.63 -42.08 12.32
CA ALA A 729 -12.94 -40.78 12.36
C ALA A 729 -11.98 -40.61 11.17
N PHE A 730 -12.53 -40.49 9.96
CA PHE A 730 -11.76 -40.25 8.74
C PHE A 730 -12.43 -39.19 7.86
N TYR A 731 -11.64 -38.57 7.00
CA TYR A 731 -12.14 -37.70 5.94
C TYR A 731 -11.29 -37.88 4.67
N LYS A 732 -11.82 -37.42 3.55
CA LYS A 732 -11.17 -37.53 2.24
C LYS A 732 -10.67 -36.16 1.80
N LYS A 733 -9.48 -36.12 1.22
CA LYS A 733 -8.87 -34.89 0.69
C LYS A 733 -8.13 -35.16 -0.61
N LEU A 734 -8.24 -34.23 -1.55
CA LEU A 734 -7.48 -34.29 -2.80
C LEU A 734 -6.02 -33.88 -2.56
N ASN A 735 -5.08 -34.65 -3.11
CA ASN A 735 -3.67 -34.27 -3.13
C ASN A 735 -3.41 -33.22 -4.24
N LYS A 736 -2.18 -32.70 -4.33
CA LYS A 736 -1.78 -31.72 -5.36
C LYS A 736 -1.91 -32.22 -6.82
N LYS A 737 -2.05 -33.53 -7.02
CA LYS A 737 -2.23 -34.18 -8.33
C LYS A 737 -3.69 -34.50 -8.64
N GLY A 738 -4.61 -34.20 -7.73
CA GLY A 738 -6.04 -34.49 -7.86
C GLY A 738 -6.44 -35.91 -7.42
N ASP A 739 -5.54 -36.71 -6.86
CA ASP A 739 -5.90 -38.03 -6.33
C ASP A 739 -6.53 -37.90 -4.94
N GLU A 740 -7.57 -38.68 -4.69
CA GLU A 740 -8.25 -38.72 -3.40
C GLU A 740 -7.42 -39.51 -2.37
N LYS A 741 -7.10 -38.89 -1.25
CA LYS A 741 -6.41 -39.50 -0.10
C LYS A 741 -7.37 -39.54 1.09
N VAL A 742 -7.56 -40.73 1.66
CA VAL A 742 -8.30 -40.89 2.92
C VAL A 742 -7.32 -40.72 4.09
N LEU A 743 -7.66 -39.85 5.04
CA LEU A 743 -6.92 -39.66 6.28
C LEU A 743 -7.78 -40.17 7.43
N ASN A 744 -7.30 -41.19 8.15
CA ASN A 744 -7.98 -41.77 9.31
C ASN A 744 -7.23 -41.38 10.59
N ALA A 745 -7.95 -40.88 11.59
CA ALA A 745 -7.40 -40.46 12.88
C ALA A 745 -6.64 -41.57 13.60
N ALA A 746 -7.01 -42.85 13.39
CA ALA A 746 -6.34 -44.01 13.99
C ALA A 746 -4.83 -44.05 13.72
N SER A 747 -4.38 -43.53 12.57
CA SER A 747 -2.95 -43.47 12.24
C SER A 747 -2.18 -42.37 12.99
N PHE A 748 -2.88 -41.45 13.66
CA PHE A 748 -2.28 -40.25 14.25
C PHE A 748 -2.55 -40.12 15.75
N VAL A 749 -3.65 -40.66 16.27
CA VAL A 749 -3.97 -40.60 17.70
C VAL A 749 -3.01 -41.47 18.51
N VAL A 750 -2.33 -40.83 19.47
CA VAL A 750 -1.39 -41.46 20.40
C VAL A 750 -2.03 -41.65 21.77
N SER A 751 -2.88 -40.71 22.18
CA SER A 751 -3.61 -40.76 23.43
C SER A 751 -4.97 -40.12 23.25
N LEU A 752 -6.02 -40.74 23.81
CA LEU A 752 -7.38 -40.20 23.86
C LEU A 752 -7.79 -40.14 25.33
N GLY A 753 -7.86 -38.93 25.88
CA GLY A 753 -8.28 -38.70 27.26
C GLY A 753 -9.79 -38.45 27.37
N ASP A 754 -10.22 -37.91 28.52
CA ASP A 754 -11.64 -37.64 28.77
C ASP A 754 -12.15 -36.36 28.13
N LYS A 755 -11.26 -35.39 27.84
CA LYS A 755 -11.62 -34.10 27.22
C LYS A 755 -10.61 -33.63 26.16
N ASP A 756 -9.66 -34.49 25.79
CA ASP A 756 -8.55 -34.14 24.94
C ASP A 756 -8.01 -35.32 24.13
N VAL A 757 -7.28 -35.00 23.07
CA VAL A 757 -6.62 -35.98 22.21
C VAL A 757 -5.20 -35.51 21.92
N VAL A 758 -4.27 -36.47 21.90
CA VAL A 758 -2.89 -36.25 21.49
C VAL A 758 -2.67 -36.89 20.13
N LEU A 759 -2.27 -36.09 19.16
CA LEU A 759 -1.98 -36.51 17.78
C LEU A 759 -0.48 -36.43 17.51
N LYS A 760 0.11 -37.49 16.96
CA LYS A 760 1.43 -37.47 16.34
C LYS A 760 1.33 -36.76 15.00
N THR A 761 2.30 -35.91 14.70
CA THR A 761 2.39 -35.22 13.41
C THR A 761 3.51 -35.83 12.59
N GLU A 762 3.26 -36.10 11.31
CA GLU A 762 4.22 -36.76 10.43
C GLU A 762 4.63 -35.86 9.25
N THR A 763 5.83 -36.09 8.72
CA THR A 763 6.32 -35.41 7.51
C THR A 763 5.51 -35.77 6.25
N THR A 764 4.79 -36.89 6.25
CA THR A 764 3.98 -37.45 5.16
C THR A 764 2.51 -36.97 5.17
N GLY A 765 2.09 -36.25 6.23
CA GLY A 765 0.74 -35.70 6.40
C GLY A 765 0.34 -35.61 7.87
N ASN A 766 -0.66 -34.76 8.16
CA ASN A 766 -1.23 -34.59 9.49
C ASN A 766 -2.74 -34.79 9.45
N PHE A 767 -3.34 -35.35 10.51
CA PHE A 767 -4.79 -35.35 10.67
C PHE A 767 -5.28 -33.96 11.06
N ASN A 768 -6.07 -33.32 10.20
CA ASN A 768 -6.63 -32.00 10.49
C ASN A 768 -8.04 -32.14 11.06
N CYS A 769 -8.20 -31.79 12.34
CA CYS A 769 -9.50 -31.87 13.01
C CYS A 769 -10.54 -30.91 12.43
N TYR A 770 -10.13 -29.75 11.87
CA TYR A 770 -11.09 -28.88 11.16
C TYR A 770 -11.68 -29.59 9.94
N GLU A 771 -10.82 -30.16 9.08
CA GLU A 771 -11.26 -30.87 7.86
C GLU A 771 -12.15 -32.07 8.21
N PHE A 772 -11.88 -32.75 9.32
CA PHE A 772 -12.75 -33.82 9.83
C PHE A 772 -14.17 -33.32 10.15
N PHE A 773 -14.30 -32.28 10.99
CA PHE A 773 -15.64 -31.75 11.33
C PHE A 773 -16.33 -31.06 10.15
N GLU A 774 -15.58 -30.37 9.28
CA GLU A 774 -16.11 -29.80 8.03
C GLU A 774 -16.68 -30.91 7.13
N SER A 775 -16.05 -32.09 7.07
CA SER A 775 -16.58 -33.24 6.33
C SER A 775 -17.89 -33.80 6.92
N LEU A 776 -18.20 -33.47 8.18
CA LEU A 776 -19.46 -33.80 8.86
C LEU A 776 -20.49 -32.67 8.75
N GLY A 777 -20.19 -31.59 8.01
CA GLY A 777 -21.09 -30.45 7.79
C GLY A 777 -20.98 -29.32 8.80
N TYR A 778 -19.99 -29.33 9.70
CA TYR A 778 -19.76 -28.20 10.61
C TYR A 778 -19.09 -27.03 9.89
N HIS A 779 -19.54 -25.81 10.17
CA HIS A 779 -18.83 -24.62 9.74
C HIS A 779 -17.61 -24.36 10.62
N ARG A 780 -16.53 -23.87 10.00
CA ARG A 780 -15.26 -23.65 10.69
C ARG A 780 -15.35 -22.72 11.91
N ALA A 781 -16.20 -21.70 11.83
CA ALA A 781 -16.45 -20.76 12.92
C ALA A 781 -17.07 -21.43 14.17
N ASP A 782 -17.83 -22.51 13.98
CA ASP A 782 -18.51 -23.25 15.07
C ASP A 782 -17.62 -24.31 15.72
N ILE A 783 -16.50 -24.66 15.08
CA ILE A 783 -15.54 -25.64 15.57
C ILE A 783 -14.63 -24.97 16.61
N ASN A 784 -15.12 -24.92 17.86
CA ASN A 784 -14.35 -24.39 18.98
C ASN A 784 -13.36 -25.45 19.48
N MET A 785 -12.13 -25.37 18.96
CA MET A 785 -11.00 -26.22 19.28
C MET A 785 -9.84 -25.37 19.81
N LYS A 786 -9.08 -25.93 20.75
CA LYS A 786 -7.91 -25.30 21.34
C LYS A 786 -6.74 -26.28 21.33
N ARG A 787 -5.54 -25.81 20.98
CA ARG A 787 -4.29 -26.54 21.16
C ARG A 787 -3.68 -26.22 22.51
N LEU A 788 -3.70 -27.19 23.41
CA LEU A 788 -3.15 -27.04 24.75
C LEU A 788 -1.62 -27.05 24.72
N ASN A 789 -1.02 -28.02 24.02
CA ASN A 789 0.43 -28.20 23.96
C ASN A 789 0.92 -28.65 22.59
N THR A 790 2.14 -28.23 22.25
CA THR A 790 2.98 -28.83 21.21
C THR A 790 4.20 -29.44 21.89
N PHE A 791 4.35 -30.77 21.82
CA PHE A 791 5.49 -31.49 22.38
C PHE A 791 6.52 -31.80 21.30
N LEU A 792 7.79 -31.65 21.65
CA LEU A 792 8.94 -32.06 20.85
C LEU A 792 9.65 -33.19 21.61
N LEU A 793 9.61 -34.40 21.07
CA LEU A 793 10.30 -35.57 21.65
C LEU A 793 11.44 -35.99 20.73
N GLU A 794 12.63 -36.19 21.30
CA GLU A 794 13.78 -36.67 20.53
C GLU A 794 13.51 -38.08 20.01
N ARG A 795 13.79 -38.32 18.72
CA ARG A 795 13.81 -39.65 18.15
C ARG A 795 14.97 -40.41 18.76
N VAL A 796 14.62 -41.42 19.55
CA VAL A 796 15.56 -42.40 20.12
C VAL A 796 16.26 -43.16 19.01
#